data_AF-A0A7E4W6X1-F1
#
_entry.id   AF-A0A7E4W6X1-F1
#
_cell.length_a   1.000
_cell.length_b   1.000
_cell.length_c   1.000
_cell.angle_alpha   90.00
_cell.angle_beta   90.00
_cell.angle_gamma   90.00
#
_symmetry.space_group_name_H-M   'P 1'
#
loop_
_entity.id
_entity.type
_entity.pdbx_description
1 polymer ?
#
loop_
_entity_poly.entity_id
_entity_poly.type
_entity_poly.pdbx_seq_one_letter_code
_entity_poly.pdbx_strand_id
1 'polypeptide(L)'
;MTLSKDFLILFGSQTGQAESIADQIYAKCIDMKLDPRLCRMDEVDKEFFIEKETFAVIVVSSTGDGDPPENAHRFFRKICRKTLASDFLSGLEYALLGLGDSNYSTYQGVPKKLDKTLAGLGGVRVLPRGEADDQVGLELVVEPWCDQLYEYLAKRFECSKDEKQIATATLADSADLEIVKDVLPGLESQLSSITMSNQDESGDGEAPSNVIPHLGIEPIPFPEEGVSLIRGSPTITADHNLRIPVAPQSFIASAVSHEKFDSTSTPWQNSDHFPGQHTPPVEARVVTVSEISADISPEEGKGKRLIEIAIQGDSPDVDSFLKDCDAGDSVYFVFPNPTKEVDFILDRLGLLALADNTLKLGVDPKSEKRDPKLPAYFPNPASLRYVLTHCVDIRRSPSRPLLRVFAEHANDAEKRRLLELCSAQGVAEFTAHVRQAGLSLVDFLIAFPSVKPPVDRLLELLPRLIPRPYSVSNHQSRHGRRIRFVYSCLKFPATTGKQYEHFGVCTEYLKSLQVGDTVQVILKEPSKFRLPPLARAGQPIWDIPLLLIGPGTGVAPFASFFQKLLAHKIQHETSGEGPLPQVKRYLFYGSRNLSEEFILKDELESLSREGVISDLVLCESRVPDSPHQKYVQDALRLRGKEIVDFITADVTPAPLIFACGDGKGLSKDLFACFSELLQTHLGKTAPEAMALLKQLKDSERYIEDVWSSGMSTPIARAAKTAIKSVTVDATVAKRPKKVWPNFFLTFRVRNQDIVTAVDSLYAALLETNVEFESKLVPSRALHVTLGVGRFENDDELKTARQALTDAITAFTATHTKPLEATFHGISNFQKRVLFGSVHPDSDPGLQLLYQCISKSFSDNSLALLDGNRAFHPHLTLAKLQIPRDMKMAKDLFQHRNADHIFGTEIIDEIMLCKMHMDKNKDEFYQVLHTITLPKL
;
A
#
# COMPACT_ATOMS: atom_id res chain seq x y z
N MET A 1 -12.40 48.52 -9.57
CA MET A 1 -11.98 47.67 -10.70
C MET A 1 -12.32 46.25 -10.31
N THR A 2 -13.34 45.66 -10.91
CA THR A 2 -13.64 44.23 -10.75
C THR A 2 -12.41 43.45 -11.20
N LEU A 3 -11.80 42.64 -10.32
CA LEU A 3 -10.72 41.74 -10.73
C LEU A 3 -11.23 40.86 -11.87
N SER A 4 -10.40 40.65 -12.90
CA SER A 4 -10.69 39.65 -13.94
C SER A 4 -11.00 38.32 -13.27
N LYS A 5 -12.11 37.66 -13.66
CA LYS A 5 -12.47 36.33 -13.16
C LYS A 5 -11.61 35.20 -13.76
N ASP A 6 -10.68 35.55 -14.64
CA ASP A 6 -9.66 34.65 -15.22
C ASP A 6 -8.51 34.44 -14.24
N PHE A 7 -8.14 33.17 -14.06
CA PHE A 7 -6.97 32.74 -13.30
C PHE A 7 -6.53 31.36 -13.76
N LEU A 8 -5.34 30.94 -13.35
CA LEU A 8 -4.75 29.70 -13.82
C LEU A 8 -4.98 28.54 -12.82
N ILE A 9 -5.33 27.37 -13.33
CA ILE A 9 -5.29 26.09 -12.61
C ILE A 9 -4.23 25.23 -13.29
N LEU A 10 -3.20 24.83 -12.53
CA LEU A 10 -2.09 24.02 -13.00
C LEU A 10 -2.11 22.64 -12.37
N PHE A 11 -1.80 21.63 -13.16
CA PHE A 11 -1.53 20.29 -12.61
C PHE A 11 -0.24 19.64 -13.12
N GLY A 12 0.37 18.86 -12.22
CA GLY A 12 1.44 17.91 -12.53
C GLY A 12 1.09 16.55 -11.95
N SER A 13 0.97 15.53 -12.81
CA SER A 13 0.51 14.19 -12.44
C SER A 13 1.18 13.08 -13.23
N GLN A 14 1.55 11.99 -12.55
CA GLN A 14 2.12 10.80 -13.19
C GLN A 14 1.06 9.74 -13.52
N THR A 15 0.07 9.58 -12.64
CA THR A 15 -0.97 8.52 -12.73
C THR A 15 -2.38 9.10 -12.79
N GLY A 16 -2.51 10.39 -13.14
CA GLY A 16 -3.78 11.08 -13.35
C GLY A 16 -4.54 11.52 -12.08
N GLN A 17 -3.97 11.34 -10.88
CA GLN A 17 -4.64 11.77 -9.63
C GLN A 17 -4.74 13.27 -9.47
N ALA A 18 -3.62 13.97 -9.62
CA ALA A 18 -3.58 15.42 -9.52
C ALA A 18 -4.39 16.08 -10.66
N GLU A 19 -4.37 15.47 -11.85
CA GLU A 19 -5.19 15.86 -12.99
C GLU A 19 -6.69 15.76 -12.67
N SER A 20 -7.16 14.60 -12.21
CA SER A 20 -8.58 14.40 -11.85
C SER A 20 -9.06 15.35 -10.75
N ILE A 21 -8.21 15.71 -9.78
CA ILE A 21 -8.55 16.71 -8.76
C ILE A 21 -8.59 18.12 -9.36
N ALA A 22 -7.65 18.47 -10.24
CA ALA A 22 -7.65 19.75 -10.92
C ALA A 22 -8.88 19.93 -11.82
N ASP A 23 -9.31 18.88 -12.52
CA ASP A 23 -10.56 18.85 -13.29
C ASP A 23 -11.78 19.11 -12.41
N GLN A 24 -11.84 18.51 -11.21
CA GLN A 24 -12.92 18.73 -10.24
C GLN A 24 -12.95 20.18 -9.74
N ILE A 25 -11.78 20.74 -9.42
CA ILE A 25 -11.65 22.15 -9.02
C ILE A 25 -12.10 23.07 -10.16
N TYR A 26 -11.65 22.79 -11.38
CA TYR A 26 -12.04 23.53 -12.58
C TYR A 26 -13.56 23.52 -12.76
N ALA A 27 -14.19 22.33 -12.77
CA ALA A 27 -15.64 22.18 -12.92
C ALA A 27 -16.41 22.98 -11.85
N LYS A 28 -16.01 22.87 -10.58
CA LYS A 28 -16.65 23.63 -9.48
C LYS A 28 -16.49 25.15 -9.64
N CYS A 29 -15.34 25.62 -10.14
CA CYS A 29 -15.13 27.03 -10.43
C CYS A 29 -16.05 27.53 -11.57
N ILE A 30 -16.31 26.70 -12.59
CA ILE A 30 -17.27 27.01 -13.65
C ILE A 30 -18.69 27.15 -13.06
N ASP A 31 -19.10 26.26 -12.16
CA ASP A 31 -20.39 26.34 -11.47
C ASP A 31 -20.53 27.66 -10.68
N MET A 32 -19.44 28.11 -10.06
CA MET A 32 -19.33 29.40 -9.36
C MET A 32 -19.27 30.62 -10.30
N LYS A 33 -19.44 30.43 -11.63
CA LYS A 33 -19.35 31.46 -12.66
C LYS A 33 -18.01 32.21 -12.67
N LEU A 34 -16.93 31.47 -12.40
CA LEU A 34 -15.56 31.91 -12.63
C LEU A 34 -15.08 31.43 -14.00
N ASP A 35 -13.96 31.99 -14.47
CA ASP A 35 -13.43 31.69 -15.80
C ASP A 35 -11.97 31.22 -15.77
N PRO A 36 -11.62 30.17 -14.99
CA PRO A 36 -10.25 29.69 -14.94
C PRO A 36 -9.78 29.07 -16.26
N ARG A 37 -8.47 29.03 -16.46
CA ARG A 37 -7.79 28.21 -17.47
C ARG A 37 -7.15 27.00 -16.80
N LEU A 38 -7.44 25.80 -17.29
CA LEU A 38 -6.81 24.56 -16.82
C LEU A 38 -5.66 24.17 -17.76
N CYS A 39 -4.44 24.09 -17.24
CA CYS A 39 -3.24 23.76 -18.03
C CYS A 39 -2.36 22.72 -17.35
N ARG A 40 -1.65 21.93 -18.16
CA ARG A 40 -0.56 21.07 -17.69
C ARG A 40 0.68 21.90 -17.42
N MET A 41 1.46 21.53 -16.42
CA MET A 41 2.67 22.29 -16.07
C MET A 41 3.72 22.35 -17.21
N ASP A 42 3.78 21.36 -18.11
CA ASP A 42 4.70 21.32 -19.25
C ASP A 42 4.30 22.19 -20.46
N GLU A 43 3.08 22.73 -20.44
CA GLU A 43 2.57 23.74 -21.39
C GLU A 43 3.10 25.15 -21.09
N VAL A 44 3.95 25.29 -20.07
CA VAL A 44 4.65 26.55 -19.78
C VAL A 44 5.38 27.09 -21.01
N ASP A 45 5.33 28.40 -21.21
CA ASP A 45 5.85 29.12 -22.38
C ASP A 45 5.14 28.77 -23.71
N LYS A 46 4.03 28.02 -23.66
CA LYS A 46 3.14 27.76 -24.80
C LYS A 46 1.74 28.32 -24.53
N GLU A 47 1.03 27.72 -23.57
CA GLU A 47 -0.35 28.09 -23.20
C GLU A 47 -0.38 29.16 -22.10
N PHE A 48 0.66 29.20 -21.25
CA PHE A 48 0.74 30.16 -20.15
C PHE A 48 2.18 30.62 -19.85
N PHE A 49 2.29 31.79 -19.23
CA PHE A 49 3.54 32.38 -18.78
C PHE A 49 3.40 32.76 -17.31
N ILE A 50 3.91 31.91 -16.40
CA ILE A 50 3.66 32.04 -14.95
C ILE A 50 4.00 33.41 -14.36
N GLU A 51 5.03 34.10 -14.89
CA GLU A 51 5.44 35.44 -14.49
C GLU A 51 4.44 36.56 -14.83
N LYS A 52 3.47 36.28 -15.71
CA LYS A 52 2.40 37.20 -16.09
C LYS A 52 1.09 36.94 -15.35
N GLU A 53 1.00 35.83 -14.61
CA GLU A 53 -0.22 35.41 -13.94
C GLU A 53 -0.36 36.10 -12.58
N THR A 54 -1.56 36.61 -12.29
CA THR A 54 -1.85 37.27 -10.99
C THR A 54 -2.31 36.29 -9.93
N PHE A 55 -2.88 35.15 -10.33
CA PHE A 55 -3.36 34.13 -9.41
C PHE A 55 -3.29 32.73 -10.03
N ALA A 56 -2.79 31.76 -9.28
CA ALA A 56 -2.74 30.35 -9.72
C ALA A 56 -3.15 29.36 -8.61
N VAL A 57 -3.96 28.36 -8.97
CA VAL A 57 -4.21 27.17 -8.16
C VAL A 57 -3.37 26.03 -8.71
N ILE A 58 -2.57 25.38 -7.87
CA ILE A 58 -1.59 24.39 -8.30
C ILE A 58 -1.87 23.05 -7.61
N VAL A 59 -2.08 21.98 -8.38
CA VAL A 59 -2.26 20.61 -7.90
C VAL A 59 -1.12 19.73 -8.42
N VAL A 60 -0.23 19.26 -7.55
CA VAL A 60 0.97 18.53 -8.01
C VAL A 60 1.29 17.31 -7.14
N SER A 61 1.59 16.17 -7.77
CA SER A 61 2.08 14.97 -7.07
C SER A 61 3.60 14.92 -6.94
N SER A 62 4.13 14.10 -6.04
CA SER A 62 5.55 13.69 -6.05
C SER A 62 5.70 12.30 -6.67
N THR A 63 6.83 12.02 -7.34
CA THR A 63 7.16 10.71 -7.90
C THR A 63 8.50 10.20 -7.38
N GLY A 64 8.71 8.87 -7.40
CA GLY A 64 9.99 8.24 -7.05
C GLY A 64 10.58 8.75 -5.73
N ASP A 65 11.84 9.19 -5.76
CA ASP A 65 12.56 9.77 -4.60
C ASP A 65 12.32 11.28 -4.43
N GLY A 66 11.11 11.76 -4.72
CA GLY A 66 10.75 13.18 -4.57
C GLY A 66 11.01 14.02 -5.82
N ASP A 67 10.93 13.40 -6.99
CA ASP A 67 11.03 14.05 -8.29
C ASP A 67 9.67 14.49 -8.82
N PRO A 68 9.60 15.62 -9.57
CA PRO A 68 8.33 16.07 -10.14
C PRO A 68 7.78 15.02 -11.10
N PRO A 69 6.45 14.96 -11.30
CA PRO A 69 5.88 14.23 -12.40
C PRO A 69 6.46 14.73 -13.72
N GLU A 70 6.50 13.87 -14.72
CA GLU A 70 7.09 14.20 -16.01
C GLU A 70 6.48 15.46 -16.63
N ASN A 71 5.15 15.53 -16.65
CA ASN A 71 4.40 16.69 -17.14
C ASN A 71 4.57 17.96 -16.27
N ALA A 72 5.45 17.94 -15.25
CA ALA A 72 5.88 19.10 -14.48
C ALA A 72 7.39 19.40 -14.61
N HIS A 73 8.20 18.51 -15.20
CA HIS A 73 9.66 18.68 -15.30
C HIS A 73 10.07 19.99 -15.97
N ARG A 74 9.42 20.36 -17.08
CA ARG A 74 9.73 21.59 -17.82
C ARG A 74 9.48 22.84 -16.98
N PHE A 75 8.37 22.86 -16.24
CA PHE A 75 8.03 23.93 -15.31
C PHE A 75 9.08 24.08 -14.22
N PHE A 76 9.41 22.99 -13.52
CA PHE A 76 10.45 22.99 -12.48
C PHE A 76 11.80 23.46 -13.02
N ARG A 77 12.19 23.01 -14.21
CA ARG A 77 13.43 23.46 -14.87
C ARG A 77 13.43 24.96 -15.13
N LYS A 78 12.29 25.59 -15.42
CA LYS A 78 12.17 27.04 -15.59
C LYS A 78 12.29 27.75 -14.23
N ILE A 79 11.44 27.43 -13.26
CA ILE A 79 11.35 28.16 -12.00
C ILE A 79 12.53 27.91 -11.05
N CYS A 80 13.26 26.80 -11.18
CA CYS A 80 14.44 26.52 -10.36
C CYS A 80 15.75 27.10 -10.93
N ARG A 81 15.71 27.93 -11.99
CA ARG A 81 16.91 28.57 -12.55
C ARG A 81 17.47 29.60 -11.56
N LYS A 82 18.75 29.43 -11.22
CA LYS A 82 19.47 30.35 -10.30
C LYS A 82 19.63 31.77 -10.83
N THR A 83 19.43 31.99 -12.14
CA THR A 83 19.51 33.31 -12.78
C THR A 83 18.24 34.14 -12.64
N LEU A 84 17.14 33.55 -12.14
CA LEU A 84 15.91 34.29 -11.90
C LEU A 84 16.07 35.22 -10.70
N ALA A 85 15.55 36.45 -10.83
CA ALA A 85 15.52 37.41 -9.74
C ALA A 85 14.56 36.95 -8.63
N SER A 86 14.83 37.33 -7.39
CA SER A 86 14.01 36.94 -6.22
C SER A 86 12.61 37.55 -6.20
N ASP A 87 12.31 38.48 -7.12
CA ASP A 87 11.03 39.16 -7.31
C ASP A 87 10.35 38.75 -8.63
N PHE A 88 10.88 37.73 -9.33
CA PHE A 88 10.39 37.26 -10.63
C PHE A 88 8.89 36.91 -10.65
N LEU A 89 8.32 36.51 -9.51
CA LEU A 89 6.92 36.16 -9.30
C LEU A 89 6.24 37.09 -8.28
N SER A 90 6.74 38.31 -8.07
CA SER A 90 6.20 39.27 -7.10
C SER A 90 4.72 39.64 -7.31
N GLY A 91 4.21 39.48 -8.53
CA GLY A 91 2.79 39.69 -8.87
C GLY A 91 1.90 38.46 -8.70
N LEU A 92 2.47 37.29 -8.38
CA LEU A 92 1.74 36.03 -8.35
C LEU A 92 1.25 35.70 -6.94
N GLU A 93 -0.06 35.61 -6.78
CA GLU A 93 -0.66 34.90 -5.66
C GLU A 93 -0.93 33.43 -6.02
N TYR A 94 -0.78 32.50 -5.07
CA TYR A 94 -1.02 31.10 -5.37
C TYR A 94 -1.59 30.27 -4.20
N ALA A 95 -2.38 29.26 -4.56
CA ALA A 95 -2.79 28.18 -3.67
C ALA A 95 -2.20 26.86 -4.16
N LEU A 96 -1.70 26.01 -3.26
CA LEU A 96 -1.01 24.78 -3.64
C LEU A 96 -1.54 23.57 -2.87
N LEU A 97 -1.99 22.55 -3.60
CA LEU A 97 -2.36 21.24 -3.10
C LEU A 97 -1.34 20.20 -3.59
N GLY A 98 -0.64 19.60 -2.63
CA GLY A 98 0.36 18.58 -2.88
C GLY A 98 -0.16 17.18 -2.62
N LEU A 99 0.10 16.25 -3.54
CA LEU A 99 -0.14 14.82 -3.36
C LEU A 99 1.19 14.10 -3.10
N GLY A 100 1.24 13.23 -2.10
CA GLY A 100 2.40 12.42 -1.77
C GLY A 100 2.02 11.14 -1.05
N ASP A 101 3.02 10.29 -0.80
CA ASP A 101 2.86 9.05 -0.03
C ASP A 101 3.86 9.08 1.13
N SER A 102 3.35 9.03 2.36
CA SER A 102 4.19 9.09 3.55
C SER A 102 5.06 7.86 3.74
N ASN A 103 4.97 6.79 2.95
CA ASN A 103 5.92 5.68 2.96
C ASN A 103 7.32 6.08 2.45
N TYR A 104 7.42 7.12 1.62
CA TYR A 104 8.67 7.59 1.04
C TYR A 104 9.43 8.50 2.02
N SER A 105 10.77 8.48 1.97
CA SER A 105 11.59 9.37 2.80
C SER A 105 11.42 10.85 2.44
N THR A 106 11.05 11.13 1.19
CA THR A 106 10.82 12.47 0.62
C THR A 106 9.33 12.83 0.54
N TYR A 107 8.54 12.48 1.57
CA TYR A 107 7.11 12.80 1.64
C TYR A 107 6.82 14.29 1.34
N GLN A 108 5.98 14.53 0.32
CA GLN A 108 5.62 15.86 -0.20
C GLN A 108 6.82 16.66 -0.76
N GLY A 109 7.89 15.98 -1.19
CA GLY A 109 9.14 16.61 -1.64
C GLY A 109 8.95 17.62 -2.76
N VAL A 110 8.17 17.28 -3.78
CA VAL A 110 7.88 18.15 -4.94
C VAL A 110 6.99 19.33 -4.55
N PRO A 111 5.81 19.15 -3.92
CA PRO A 111 5.01 20.25 -3.38
C PRO A 111 5.79 21.20 -2.47
N LYS A 112 6.61 20.66 -1.55
CA LYS A 112 7.45 21.44 -0.63
C LYS A 112 8.49 22.28 -1.37
N LYS A 113 9.18 21.66 -2.34
CA LYS A 113 10.17 22.34 -3.17
C LYS A 113 9.54 23.43 -4.03
N LEU A 114 8.38 23.14 -4.63
CA LEU A 114 7.64 24.08 -5.46
C LEU A 114 7.23 25.30 -4.67
N ASP A 115 6.55 25.08 -3.55
CA ASP A 115 6.08 26.13 -2.66
C ASP A 115 7.23 27.02 -2.15
N LYS A 116 8.35 26.41 -1.73
CA LYS A 116 9.55 27.15 -1.35
C LYS A 116 10.12 27.98 -2.50
N THR A 117 10.11 27.42 -3.72
CA THR A 117 10.66 28.10 -4.91
C THR A 117 9.79 29.28 -5.32
N LEU A 118 8.46 29.10 -5.37
CA LEU A 118 7.52 30.18 -5.70
C LEU A 118 7.62 31.33 -4.69
N ALA A 119 7.62 31.02 -3.40
CA ALA A 119 7.82 32.03 -2.34
C ALA A 119 9.18 32.72 -2.43
N GLY A 120 10.25 31.97 -2.74
CA GLY A 120 11.60 32.52 -2.90
C GLY A 120 11.77 33.42 -4.13
N LEU A 121 10.86 33.34 -5.09
CA LEU A 121 10.78 34.21 -6.27
C LEU A 121 9.77 35.36 -6.09
N GLY A 122 9.22 35.54 -4.89
CA GLY A 122 8.31 36.65 -4.57
C GLY A 122 6.82 36.32 -4.65
N GLY A 123 6.46 35.07 -5.01
CA GLY A 123 5.07 34.64 -5.02
C GLY A 123 4.46 34.59 -3.62
N VAL A 124 3.19 34.96 -3.50
CA VAL A 124 2.47 35.03 -2.23
C VAL A 124 1.49 33.87 -2.10
N ARG A 125 1.72 33.00 -1.11
CA ARG A 125 0.81 31.89 -0.84
C ARG A 125 -0.44 32.37 -0.09
N VAL A 126 -1.62 32.14 -0.67
CA VAL A 126 -2.90 32.66 -0.12
C VAL A 126 -3.60 31.70 0.84
N LEU A 127 -3.31 30.40 0.72
CA LEU A 127 -3.84 29.34 1.58
C LEU A 127 -2.71 28.45 2.09
N PRO A 128 -2.84 27.86 3.29
CA PRO A 128 -1.92 26.80 3.71
C PRO A 128 -1.81 25.72 2.62
N ARG A 129 -0.59 25.26 2.36
CA ARG A 129 -0.36 24.17 1.41
C ARG A 129 -1.13 22.93 1.88
N GLY A 130 -1.98 22.36 1.02
CA GLY A 130 -2.59 21.07 1.27
C GLY A 130 -1.56 19.96 1.12
N GLU A 131 -1.48 19.04 2.07
CA GLU A 131 -0.56 17.89 2.03
C GLU A 131 -1.35 16.57 2.08
N ALA A 132 -1.88 16.14 0.95
CA ALA A 132 -2.65 14.90 0.83
C ALA A 132 -1.74 13.67 0.82
N ASP A 133 -2.08 12.66 1.64
CA ASP A 133 -1.29 11.44 1.82
C ASP A 133 -2.02 10.21 1.28
N ASP A 134 -1.51 9.65 0.18
CA ASP A 134 -2.07 8.47 -0.49
C ASP A 134 -2.09 7.23 0.44
N GLN A 135 -1.18 7.17 1.42
CA GLN A 135 -1.06 6.04 2.35
C GLN A 135 -2.24 5.90 3.32
N VAL A 136 -2.95 7.00 3.58
CA VAL A 136 -4.12 7.04 4.46
C VAL A 136 -5.41 7.42 3.73
N GLY A 137 -5.29 8.01 2.54
CA GLY A 137 -6.40 8.47 1.70
C GLY A 137 -6.28 9.97 1.41
N LEU A 138 -6.19 10.33 0.12
CA LEU A 138 -6.00 11.71 -0.32
C LEU A 138 -7.14 12.64 0.12
N GLU A 139 -8.38 12.15 0.12
CA GLU A 139 -9.62 12.92 0.32
C GLU A 139 -9.68 13.56 1.69
N LEU A 140 -9.02 12.95 2.69
CA LEU A 140 -8.92 13.47 4.05
C LEU A 140 -8.34 14.89 4.08
N VAL A 141 -7.55 15.26 3.07
CA VAL A 141 -6.99 16.60 2.92
C VAL A 141 -7.55 17.31 1.70
N VAL A 142 -7.74 16.61 0.58
CA VAL A 142 -8.23 17.22 -0.67
C VAL A 142 -9.59 17.87 -0.46
N GLU A 143 -10.56 17.19 0.15
CA GLU A 143 -11.93 17.74 0.30
C GLU A 143 -11.93 19.00 1.20
N PRO A 144 -11.41 18.95 2.45
CA PRO A 144 -11.43 20.14 3.31
C PRO A 144 -10.56 21.30 2.78
N TRP A 145 -9.53 20.99 2.00
CA TRP A 145 -8.68 22.01 1.37
C TRP A 145 -9.40 22.68 0.20
N CYS A 146 -10.11 21.89 -0.64
CA CYS A 146 -10.94 22.42 -1.71
C CYS A 146 -12.07 23.32 -1.16
N ASP A 147 -12.70 22.95 -0.04
CA ASP A 147 -13.71 23.80 0.60
C ASP A 147 -13.15 25.18 0.98
N GLN A 148 -11.96 25.20 1.61
CA GLN A 148 -11.25 26.46 1.92
C GLN A 148 -10.88 27.25 0.66
N LEU A 149 -10.49 26.56 -0.41
CA LEU A 149 -10.22 27.18 -1.70
C LEU A 149 -11.47 27.86 -2.26
N TYR A 150 -12.61 27.17 -2.30
CA TYR A 150 -13.85 27.73 -2.86
C TYR A 150 -14.34 28.93 -2.04
N GLU A 151 -14.24 28.88 -0.71
CA GLU A 151 -14.52 30.05 0.14
C GLU A 151 -13.60 31.24 -0.16
N TYR A 152 -12.31 30.99 -0.38
CA TYR A 152 -11.35 32.03 -0.75
C TYR A 152 -11.68 32.63 -2.12
N LEU A 153 -11.95 31.80 -3.13
CA LEU A 153 -12.31 32.24 -4.48
C LEU A 153 -13.58 33.08 -4.47
N ALA A 154 -14.61 32.66 -3.74
CA ALA A 154 -15.87 33.40 -3.61
C ALA A 154 -15.69 34.79 -2.97
N LYS A 155 -14.73 34.92 -2.04
CA LYS A 155 -14.36 36.22 -1.44
C LYS A 155 -13.54 37.06 -2.42
N ARG A 156 -12.52 36.47 -3.07
CA ARG A 156 -11.60 37.15 -3.98
C ARG A 156 -12.31 37.77 -5.19
N PHE A 157 -13.22 37.02 -5.81
CA PHE A 157 -13.91 37.45 -7.03
C PHE A 157 -15.29 38.06 -6.76
N GLU A 158 -15.57 38.41 -5.49
CA GLU A 158 -16.81 39.05 -5.06
C GLU A 158 -18.08 38.34 -5.55
N CYS A 159 -18.09 37.02 -5.48
CA CYS A 159 -19.20 36.19 -5.95
C CYS A 159 -20.55 36.61 -5.30
N SER A 160 -21.64 36.51 -6.07
CA SER A 160 -23.00 36.81 -5.64
C SER A 160 -23.46 35.89 -4.50
N LYS A 161 -24.61 36.16 -3.88
CA LYS A 161 -25.13 35.29 -2.80
C LYS A 161 -25.39 33.86 -3.28
N ASP A 162 -25.87 33.69 -4.51
CA ASP A 162 -26.15 32.38 -5.11
C ASP A 162 -24.85 31.64 -5.46
N GLU A 163 -23.84 32.37 -5.99
CA GLU A 163 -22.50 31.82 -6.26
C GLU A 163 -21.75 31.44 -4.97
N LYS A 164 -21.96 32.19 -3.88
CA LYS A 164 -21.44 31.88 -2.53
C LYS A 164 -22.12 30.66 -1.92
N GLN A 165 -23.42 30.47 -2.17
CA GLN A 165 -24.12 29.25 -1.80
C GLN A 165 -23.54 28.05 -2.56
N ILE A 166 -23.27 28.13 -3.86
CA ILE A 166 -22.61 27.04 -4.60
C ILE A 166 -21.22 26.70 -4.03
N ALA A 167 -20.46 27.71 -3.57
CA ALA A 167 -19.15 27.53 -2.94
C ALA A 167 -19.20 26.81 -1.58
N THR A 168 -20.30 26.95 -0.83
CA THR A 168 -20.50 26.33 0.51
C THR A 168 -21.49 25.15 0.50
N ALA A 169 -22.21 24.94 -0.59
CA ALA A 169 -23.22 23.91 -0.71
C ALA A 169 -22.58 22.55 -1.06
N THR A 170 -22.77 21.61 -0.15
CA THR A 170 -23.15 20.23 -0.49
C THR A 170 -24.68 20.21 -0.48
N LEU A 171 -25.30 20.07 -1.65
CA LEU A 171 -26.71 20.40 -1.87
C LEU A 171 -27.66 19.41 -1.18
N ALA A 172 -28.03 19.69 0.07
CA ALA A 172 -29.40 19.54 0.52
C ALA A 172 -30.14 20.84 0.12
N ASP A 173 -31.34 20.70 -0.44
CA ASP A 173 -32.25 21.75 -0.92
C ASP A 173 -32.18 22.08 -2.43
N SER A 174 -32.86 21.27 -3.24
CA SER A 174 -33.86 21.75 -4.22
C SER A 174 -34.68 20.57 -4.76
N ALA A 175 -35.94 20.53 -4.33
CA ALA A 175 -36.98 19.73 -4.95
C ALA A 175 -37.63 20.50 -6.10
N ASP A 176 -38.14 19.74 -7.07
CA ASP A 176 -39.04 20.08 -8.17
C ASP A 176 -38.49 20.92 -9.34
N LEU A 177 -38.46 20.29 -10.53
CA LEU A 177 -39.06 20.84 -11.75
C LEU A 177 -39.18 19.77 -12.86
N GLU A 178 -40.32 19.82 -13.56
CA GLU A 178 -40.85 18.82 -14.48
C GLU A 178 -40.14 18.71 -15.84
N ILE A 179 -40.32 17.49 -16.37
CA ILE A 179 -40.16 16.94 -17.71
C ILE A 179 -40.31 17.94 -18.88
N VAL A 180 -39.32 17.96 -19.76
CA VAL A 180 -39.51 18.22 -21.20
C VAL A 180 -38.89 17.08 -22.00
N LYS A 181 -39.75 16.33 -22.70
CA LYS A 181 -39.41 15.32 -23.69
C LYS A 181 -38.92 16.00 -24.96
N ASP A 182 -37.71 15.64 -25.40
CA ASP A 182 -37.37 15.36 -26.81
C ASP A 182 -35.91 14.91 -26.85
N VAL A 183 -35.66 13.61 -27.02
CA VAL A 183 -34.32 12.97 -26.96
C VAL A 183 -34.08 12.19 -28.25
N LEU A 184 -32.96 12.50 -28.91
CA LEU A 184 -32.23 11.57 -29.80
C LEU A 184 -31.87 10.32 -28.98
N PRO A 185 -32.29 9.11 -29.37
CA PRO A 185 -32.27 7.97 -28.46
C PRO A 185 -30.85 7.53 -28.08
N GLY A 186 -30.61 7.39 -26.76
CA GLY A 186 -29.50 6.60 -26.21
C GLY A 186 -29.74 5.10 -26.40
N LEU A 187 -28.69 4.28 -26.20
CA LEU A 187 -28.67 2.82 -26.41
C LEU A 187 -29.88 2.07 -25.79
N GLU A 188 -30.47 2.61 -24.73
CA GLU A 188 -31.65 2.07 -24.04
C GLU A 188 -32.88 1.91 -24.96
N SER A 189 -33.05 2.76 -25.97
CA SER A 189 -34.18 2.64 -26.91
C SER A 189 -33.99 1.54 -27.95
N GLN A 190 -32.74 1.10 -28.20
CA GLN A 190 -32.45 0.02 -29.15
C GLN A 190 -32.60 -1.36 -28.49
N LEU A 191 -32.40 -1.44 -27.17
CA LEU A 191 -32.57 -2.65 -26.36
C LEU A 191 -34.03 -3.10 -26.27
N SER A 192 -34.98 -2.15 -26.23
CA SER A 192 -36.42 -2.44 -26.14
C SER A 192 -36.98 -3.11 -27.41
N SER A 193 -36.34 -2.94 -28.58
CA SER A 193 -36.68 -3.67 -29.81
C SER A 193 -36.10 -5.09 -29.87
N ILE A 194 -35.01 -5.38 -29.14
CA ILE A 194 -34.33 -6.69 -29.16
C ILE A 194 -34.88 -7.63 -28.08
N THR A 195 -35.41 -7.10 -26.99
CA THR A 195 -35.97 -7.90 -25.87
C THR A 195 -37.33 -8.55 -26.16
N MET A 196 -37.96 -8.26 -27.30
CA MET A 196 -39.26 -8.85 -27.70
C MET A 196 -39.16 -10.23 -28.38
N SER A 197 -37.97 -10.82 -28.52
CA SER A 197 -37.80 -12.11 -29.22
C SER A 197 -37.33 -13.30 -28.36
N ASN A 198 -37.14 -13.15 -27.05
CA ASN A 198 -36.74 -14.25 -26.17
C ASN A 198 -37.72 -14.38 -24.98
N GLN A 199 -38.93 -14.84 -25.26
CA GLN A 199 -39.78 -15.52 -24.28
C GLN A 199 -40.10 -16.90 -24.86
N ASP A 200 -39.45 -17.92 -24.31
CA ASP A 200 -39.97 -19.28 -24.09
C ASP A 200 -38.78 -20.23 -23.85
N GLU A 201 -38.67 -20.74 -22.62
CA GLU A 201 -38.65 -22.19 -22.33
C GLU A 201 -38.45 -22.41 -20.83
N SER A 202 -39.51 -22.89 -20.19
CA SER A 202 -39.52 -23.47 -18.85
C SER A 202 -38.94 -24.89 -18.90
N GLY A 203 -37.86 -25.13 -18.15
CA GLY A 203 -37.25 -26.46 -17.96
C GLY A 203 -36.95 -26.73 -16.49
N ASP A 204 -37.24 -27.96 -16.07
CA ASP A 204 -37.35 -28.45 -14.71
C ASP A 204 -36.06 -28.39 -13.85
N GLY A 205 -36.24 -28.02 -12.57
CA GLY A 205 -35.78 -28.85 -11.45
C GLY A 205 -34.29 -29.07 -11.21
N GLU A 206 -33.47 -28.02 -11.10
CA GLU A 206 -32.24 -28.03 -10.29
C GLU A 206 -32.19 -26.78 -9.41
N ALA A 207 -31.71 -26.92 -8.17
CA ALA A 207 -31.54 -25.77 -7.26
C ALA A 207 -30.64 -24.73 -7.94
N PRO A 208 -30.98 -23.43 -7.93
CA PRO A 208 -30.19 -22.42 -8.63
C PRO A 208 -28.77 -22.42 -8.07
N SER A 209 -27.79 -22.67 -8.95
CA SER A 209 -26.38 -22.51 -8.62
C SER A 209 -26.14 -21.04 -8.25
N ASN A 210 -25.53 -20.80 -7.08
CA ASN A 210 -25.14 -19.45 -6.63
C ASN A 210 -23.91 -18.90 -7.39
N VAL A 211 -23.44 -19.60 -8.43
CA VAL A 211 -22.30 -19.20 -9.24
C VAL A 211 -22.68 -18.04 -10.14
N ILE A 212 -21.90 -16.95 -10.07
CA ILE A 212 -22.09 -15.79 -10.93
C ILE A 212 -21.65 -16.15 -12.36
N PRO A 213 -22.53 -15.99 -13.37
CA PRO A 213 -22.20 -16.22 -14.77
C PRO A 213 -20.95 -15.44 -15.23
N HIS A 214 -20.21 -15.98 -16.20
CA HIS A 214 -18.93 -15.50 -16.73
C HIS A 214 -17.74 -15.52 -15.76
N LEU A 215 -17.94 -15.13 -14.50
CA LEU A 215 -16.90 -15.15 -13.48
C LEU A 215 -16.63 -16.58 -13.00
N GLY A 216 -17.66 -17.42 -12.91
CA GLY A 216 -17.52 -18.80 -12.43
C GLY A 216 -17.14 -18.85 -10.94
N ILE A 217 -17.57 -17.85 -10.18
CA ILE A 217 -17.28 -17.68 -8.76
C ILE A 217 -18.58 -17.79 -7.95
N GLU A 218 -18.50 -18.33 -6.75
CA GLU A 218 -19.52 -18.16 -5.74
C GLU A 218 -19.18 -16.91 -4.91
N PRO A 219 -20.06 -15.90 -4.84
CA PRO A 219 -19.79 -14.67 -4.11
C PRO A 219 -19.73 -14.95 -2.61
N ILE A 220 -18.75 -14.33 -1.94
CA ILE A 220 -18.65 -14.44 -0.48
C ILE A 220 -19.73 -13.58 0.18
N PRO A 221 -20.56 -14.16 1.08
CA PRO A 221 -21.55 -13.38 1.83
C PRO A 221 -20.90 -12.24 2.61
N PHE A 222 -21.52 -11.07 2.58
CA PHE A 222 -21.09 -9.96 3.43
C PHE A 222 -21.31 -10.31 4.92
N PRO A 223 -20.46 -9.83 5.83
CA PRO A 223 -20.62 -10.07 7.27
C PRO A 223 -22.02 -9.66 7.76
N GLU A 224 -22.62 -10.51 8.58
CA GLU A 224 -23.94 -10.25 9.18
C GLU A 224 -23.92 -9.17 10.26
N GLU A 225 -22.75 -8.79 10.76
CA GLU A 225 -22.55 -7.74 11.77
C GLU A 225 -21.44 -6.77 11.38
N GLY A 226 -21.54 -5.52 11.85
CA GLY A 226 -20.56 -4.47 11.60
C GLY A 226 -20.77 -3.66 10.32
N VAL A 227 -19.90 -2.67 10.11
CA VAL A 227 -19.89 -1.81 8.92
C VAL A 227 -19.25 -2.57 7.76
N SER A 228 -19.87 -2.50 6.59
CA SER A 228 -19.41 -3.15 5.37
C SER A 228 -19.77 -2.34 4.12
N LEU A 229 -19.51 -2.89 2.93
CA LEU A 229 -19.94 -2.25 1.69
C LEU A 229 -21.46 -2.03 1.66
N ILE A 230 -22.23 -3.06 2.02
CA ILE A 230 -23.71 -3.04 1.94
C ILE A 230 -24.39 -2.51 3.21
N ARG A 231 -23.63 -2.25 4.29
CA ARG A 231 -24.21 -1.82 5.58
C ARG A 231 -23.42 -0.69 6.22
N GLY A 232 -24.11 0.39 6.56
CA GLY A 232 -23.54 1.55 7.26
C GLY A 232 -23.53 1.40 8.78
N SER A 233 -22.74 2.25 9.44
CA SER A 233 -22.82 2.41 10.88
C SER A 233 -24.19 2.95 11.31
N PRO A 234 -24.67 2.64 12.53
CA PRO A 234 -25.93 3.18 13.03
C PRO A 234 -25.97 4.71 13.00
N THR A 235 -24.84 5.36 13.27
CA THR A 235 -24.70 6.82 13.26
C THR A 235 -24.97 7.42 11.89
N ILE A 236 -24.33 6.91 10.84
CA ILE A 236 -24.51 7.43 9.47
C ILE A 236 -25.86 7.01 8.90
N THR A 237 -26.28 5.77 9.17
CA THR A 237 -27.57 5.24 8.71
C THR A 237 -28.74 6.08 9.25
N ALA A 238 -28.68 6.52 10.51
CA ALA A 238 -29.69 7.37 11.14
C ALA A 238 -29.60 8.86 10.76
N ASP A 239 -28.53 9.32 10.09
CA ASP A 239 -28.39 10.71 9.65
C ASP A 239 -29.21 10.97 8.38
N HIS A 240 -30.30 11.71 8.52
CA HIS A 240 -31.16 12.13 7.41
C HIS A 240 -30.59 13.30 6.61
N ASN A 241 -29.59 14.02 7.14
CA ASN A 241 -29.00 15.21 6.55
C ASN A 241 -27.60 14.94 5.99
N LEU A 242 -27.48 13.87 5.19
CA LEU A 242 -26.23 13.55 4.53
C LEU A 242 -25.81 14.67 3.57
N ARG A 243 -24.55 15.10 3.68
CA ARG A 243 -23.94 16.03 2.72
C ARG A 243 -23.46 15.24 1.52
N ILE A 244 -24.34 15.11 0.53
CA ILE A 244 -24.12 14.31 -0.67
C ILE A 244 -23.47 15.20 -1.75
N PRO A 245 -22.44 14.71 -2.47
CA PRO A 245 -21.87 15.44 -3.60
C PRO A 245 -22.82 15.50 -4.79
N VAL A 246 -22.68 16.56 -5.60
CA VAL A 246 -23.43 16.69 -6.86
C VAL A 246 -23.01 15.58 -7.81
N ALA A 247 -23.97 14.98 -8.52
CA ALA A 247 -23.66 14.01 -9.54
C ALA A 247 -22.87 14.70 -10.67
N PRO A 248 -21.75 14.11 -11.15
CA PRO A 248 -21.03 14.66 -12.29
C PRO A 248 -21.96 14.84 -13.50
N GLN A 249 -21.85 15.96 -14.21
CA GLN A 249 -22.61 16.18 -15.43
C GLN A 249 -22.22 15.19 -16.53
N SER A 250 -23.22 14.67 -17.26
CA SER A 250 -22.99 13.80 -18.43
C SER A 250 -22.58 14.59 -19.65
N PHE A 251 -21.68 14.01 -20.44
CA PHE A 251 -21.16 14.65 -21.65
C PHE A 251 -20.81 13.69 -22.78
N ILE A 252 -20.74 12.38 -22.55
CA ILE A 252 -20.57 11.37 -23.59
C ILE A 252 -21.93 10.85 -24.01
N ALA A 253 -22.12 10.73 -25.33
CA ALA A 253 -23.20 9.96 -25.92
C ALA A 253 -22.61 8.83 -26.77
N SER A 254 -23.09 7.60 -26.57
CA SER A 254 -22.73 6.46 -27.40
C SER A 254 -23.83 6.05 -28.37
N ALA A 255 -23.42 5.56 -29.53
CA ALA A 255 -24.28 4.87 -30.48
C ALA A 255 -23.59 3.60 -30.97
N VAL A 256 -24.29 2.47 -30.91
CA VAL A 256 -23.78 1.18 -31.39
C VAL A 256 -24.52 0.79 -32.67
N SER A 257 -23.77 0.40 -33.69
CA SER A 257 -24.31 -0.09 -34.96
C SER A 257 -24.50 -1.61 -34.95
N HIS A 258 -24.94 -2.18 -36.07
CA HIS A 258 -25.01 -3.64 -36.26
C HIS A 258 -23.69 -4.22 -36.81
N GLU A 259 -22.77 -3.38 -37.28
CA GLU A 259 -21.49 -3.79 -37.87
C GLU A 259 -20.52 -4.24 -36.79
N LYS A 260 -19.77 -5.32 -37.02
CA LYS A 260 -18.73 -5.77 -36.09
C LYS A 260 -17.51 -4.86 -36.16
N PHE A 261 -16.94 -4.55 -35.01
CA PHE A 261 -15.71 -3.78 -34.90
C PHE A 261 -14.49 -4.66 -35.20
N ASP A 262 -13.61 -4.18 -36.08
CA ASP A 262 -12.31 -4.82 -36.35
C ASP A 262 -11.20 -4.10 -35.57
N SER A 263 -10.69 -4.77 -34.54
CA SER A 263 -9.63 -4.22 -33.69
C SER A 263 -8.23 -4.37 -34.28
N THR A 264 -8.04 -5.14 -35.36
CA THR A 264 -6.69 -5.48 -35.86
C THR A 264 -5.89 -4.29 -36.36
N SER A 265 -6.56 -3.26 -36.87
CA SER A 265 -5.96 -2.02 -37.37
C SER A 265 -6.01 -0.87 -36.37
N THR A 266 -6.61 -1.07 -35.20
CA THR A 266 -6.80 -0.01 -34.21
C THR A 266 -5.56 0.09 -33.32
N PRO A 267 -4.83 1.22 -33.33
CA PRO A 267 -3.70 1.42 -32.44
C PRO A 267 -4.15 1.34 -30.98
N TRP A 268 -3.33 0.72 -30.13
CA TRP A 268 -3.62 0.65 -28.69
C TRP A 268 -3.87 2.05 -28.13
N GLN A 269 -5.05 2.23 -27.51
CA GLN A 269 -5.51 3.50 -26.94
C GLN A 269 -5.37 4.70 -27.90
N ASN A 270 -5.65 4.50 -29.19
CA ASN A 270 -5.59 5.55 -30.22
C ASN A 270 -4.22 6.25 -30.30
N SER A 271 -3.14 5.55 -29.90
CA SER A 271 -1.78 6.10 -29.80
C SER A 271 -1.67 7.33 -28.90
N ASP A 272 -2.62 7.54 -27.99
CA ASP A 272 -2.60 8.67 -27.08
C ASP A 272 -1.45 8.52 -26.07
N HIS A 273 -0.66 9.57 -25.90
CA HIS A 273 0.52 9.57 -25.04
C HIS A 273 0.09 9.58 -23.56
N PHE A 274 0.85 8.92 -22.69
CA PHE A 274 0.66 8.98 -21.24
C PHE A 274 1.96 9.35 -20.51
N PRO A 275 1.89 9.99 -19.32
CA PRO A 275 3.08 10.34 -18.55
C PRO A 275 3.93 9.10 -18.23
N GLY A 276 5.19 9.13 -18.63
CA GLY A 276 6.21 8.11 -18.45
C GLY A 276 6.64 7.47 -19.77
N GLN A 277 5.95 7.72 -20.87
CA GLN A 277 6.18 7.02 -22.15
C GLN A 277 7.35 7.63 -22.94
N HIS A 278 8.41 6.84 -23.19
CA HIS A 278 9.53 7.26 -24.04
C HIS A 278 9.32 6.92 -25.53
N THR A 279 8.78 5.73 -25.82
CA THR A 279 8.59 5.23 -27.19
C THR A 279 7.13 4.91 -27.46
N PRO A 280 6.72 4.76 -28.73
CA PRO A 280 5.49 4.04 -29.07
C PRO A 280 5.53 2.57 -28.58
N PRO A 281 4.37 1.90 -28.49
CA PRO A 281 4.33 0.45 -28.23
C PRO A 281 5.01 -0.33 -29.34
N VAL A 282 5.88 -1.26 -28.96
CA VAL A 282 6.53 -2.22 -29.86
C VAL A 282 6.14 -3.64 -29.51
N GLU A 283 6.05 -4.51 -30.53
CA GLU A 283 5.73 -5.91 -30.33
C GLU A 283 6.95 -6.69 -29.83
N ALA A 284 6.70 -7.60 -28.90
CA ALA A 284 7.70 -8.51 -28.39
C ALA A 284 7.12 -9.92 -28.24
N ARG A 285 7.95 -10.92 -28.46
CA ARG A 285 7.58 -12.32 -28.32
C ARG A 285 8.09 -12.87 -26.99
N VAL A 286 7.25 -13.56 -26.24
CA VAL A 286 7.65 -14.25 -25.01
C VAL A 286 8.56 -15.43 -25.37
N VAL A 287 9.79 -15.40 -24.86
CA VAL A 287 10.81 -16.42 -25.14
C VAL A 287 11.00 -17.35 -23.94
N THR A 288 10.84 -16.83 -22.73
CA THR A 288 11.01 -17.61 -21.50
C THR A 288 10.02 -17.15 -20.45
N VAL A 289 9.41 -18.11 -19.77
CA VAL A 289 8.62 -17.91 -18.57
C VAL A 289 9.15 -18.88 -17.52
N SER A 290 9.55 -18.38 -16.36
CA SER A 290 10.12 -19.18 -15.28
C SER A 290 9.53 -18.79 -13.94
N GLU A 291 9.21 -19.78 -13.13
CA GLU A 291 8.86 -19.58 -11.72
C GLU A 291 10.16 -19.64 -10.91
N ILE A 292 10.52 -18.54 -10.25
CA ILE A 292 11.76 -18.44 -9.47
C ILE A 292 11.54 -19.02 -8.09
N SER A 293 10.38 -18.73 -7.49
CA SER A 293 10.01 -19.26 -6.19
C SER A 293 8.55 -19.65 -6.21
N ALA A 294 8.27 -20.84 -5.68
CA ALA A 294 6.91 -21.27 -5.39
C ALA A 294 6.24 -20.28 -4.42
N ASP A 295 4.91 -20.30 -4.36
CA ASP A 295 4.16 -19.56 -3.37
C ASP A 295 4.33 -20.22 -1.99
N ILE A 296 5.51 -20.04 -1.38
CA ILE A 296 5.91 -20.64 -0.09
C ILE A 296 4.94 -20.23 1.04
N SER A 297 4.09 -19.23 0.78
CA SER A 297 2.95 -18.89 1.62
C SER A 297 1.74 -18.59 0.72
N PRO A 298 0.90 -19.60 0.42
CA PRO A 298 -0.29 -19.47 -0.46
C PRO A 298 -1.27 -18.37 -0.03
N GLU A 299 -1.23 -18.01 1.27
CA GLU A 299 -2.00 -16.93 1.87
C GLU A 299 -1.43 -15.54 1.60
N GLU A 300 -0.11 -15.42 1.38
CA GLU A 300 0.53 -14.15 1.04
C GLU A 300 0.60 -13.90 -0.46
N GLY A 301 0.54 -14.95 -1.29
CA GLY A 301 0.39 -14.84 -2.74
C GLY A 301 1.51 -14.06 -3.43
N LYS A 302 2.76 -14.36 -3.08
CA LYS A 302 3.96 -13.58 -3.44
C LYS A 302 5.00 -14.38 -4.23
N GLY A 303 4.59 -15.46 -4.87
CA GLY A 303 5.42 -16.20 -5.83
C GLY A 303 6.10 -15.24 -6.83
N LYS A 304 7.36 -15.51 -7.15
CA LYS A 304 8.17 -14.67 -8.03
C LYS A 304 8.34 -15.35 -9.38
N ARG A 305 8.18 -14.58 -10.45
CA ARG A 305 8.35 -15.08 -11.82
C ARG A 305 9.30 -14.20 -12.60
N LEU A 306 9.93 -14.82 -13.58
CA LEU A 306 10.82 -14.20 -14.54
C LEU A 306 10.23 -14.40 -15.93
N ILE A 307 10.21 -13.33 -16.71
CA ILE A 307 9.85 -13.39 -18.12
C ILE A 307 10.99 -12.79 -18.93
N GLU A 308 11.31 -13.44 -20.04
CA GLU A 308 12.15 -12.90 -21.09
C GLU A 308 11.32 -12.75 -22.37
N ILE A 309 11.38 -11.56 -22.96
CA ILE A 309 10.74 -11.21 -24.22
C ILE A 309 11.81 -10.86 -25.26
N ALA A 310 11.54 -11.11 -26.54
CA ALA A 310 12.38 -10.67 -27.65
C ALA A 310 11.63 -9.65 -28.50
N ILE A 311 12.18 -8.43 -28.62
CA ILE A 311 11.60 -7.36 -29.42
C ILE A 311 11.59 -7.75 -30.90
N GLN A 312 10.41 -7.71 -31.53
CA GLN A 312 10.18 -8.14 -32.92
C GLN A 312 10.22 -6.97 -33.90
N GLY A 313 10.42 -7.28 -35.19
CA GLY A 313 10.37 -6.32 -36.29
C GLY A 313 11.60 -5.41 -36.42
N ASP A 314 11.67 -4.66 -37.52
CA ASP A 314 12.77 -3.74 -37.86
C ASP A 314 12.23 -2.34 -38.19
N SER A 315 11.29 -1.85 -37.37
CA SER A 315 10.73 -0.51 -37.53
C SER A 315 11.60 0.57 -36.86
N PRO A 316 11.48 1.84 -37.25
CA PRO A 316 12.18 2.94 -36.58
C PRO A 316 11.89 3.04 -35.08
N ASP A 317 10.67 2.68 -34.66
CA ASP A 317 10.29 2.66 -33.24
C ASP A 317 11.04 1.58 -32.47
N VAL A 318 11.25 0.42 -33.09
CA VAL A 318 12.01 -0.68 -32.52
C VAL A 318 13.50 -0.34 -32.44
N ASP A 319 14.05 0.30 -33.47
CA ASP A 319 15.43 0.80 -33.45
C ASP A 319 15.62 1.84 -32.34
N SER A 320 14.66 2.77 -32.18
CA SER A 320 14.68 3.76 -31.09
C SER A 320 14.62 3.08 -29.73
N PHE A 321 13.71 2.12 -29.56
CA PHE A 321 13.56 1.37 -28.32
C PHE A 321 14.86 0.65 -27.91
N LEU A 322 15.48 -0.09 -28.83
CA LEU A 322 16.69 -0.84 -28.55
C LEU A 322 17.90 0.06 -28.30
N LYS A 323 18.02 1.14 -29.08
CA LYS A 323 19.09 2.12 -28.93
C LYS A 323 19.02 2.86 -27.59
N ASP A 324 17.83 3.23 -27.15
CA ASP A 324 17.64 4.10 -25.99
C ASP A 324 17.54 3.33 -24.66
N CYS A 325 17.23 2.03 -24.71
CA CYS A 325 17.18 1.15 -23.54
C CYS A 325 18.60 0.88 -23.00
N ASP A 326 18.81 1.18 -21.73
CA ASP A 326 20.09 1.02 -21.04
C ASP A 326 19.92 0.36 -19.65
N ALA A 327 21.04 -0.04 -19.05
CA ALA A 327 21.08 -0.65 -17.74
C ALA A 327 20.46 0.28 -16.68
N GLY A 328 19.43 -0.22 -15.99
CA GLY A 328 18.64 0.51 -15.00
C GLY A 328 17.27 0.97 -15.46
N ASP A 329 16.98 0.89 -16.76
CA ASP A 329 15.67 1.27 -17.28
C ASP A 329 14.56 0.30 -16.91
N SER A 330 13.33 0.72 -17.17
CA SER A 330 12.14 -0.09 -17.04
C SER A 330 11.35 -0.12 -18.34
N VAL A 331 10.59 -1.18 -18.54
CA VAL A 331 9.64 -1.30 -19.65
C VAL A 331 8.22 -1.36 -19.11
N TYR A 332 7.33 -0.59 -19.72
CA TYR A 332 5.90 -0.71 -19.51
C TYR A 332 5.35 -1.88 -20.29
N PHE A 333 4.60 -2.74 -19.61
CA PHE A 333 3.79 -3.77 -20.26
C PHE A 333 2.39 -3.26 -20.53
N VAL A 334 1.97 -3.41 -21.78
CA VAL A 334 0.57 -3.24 -22.18
C VAL A 334 -0.16 -4.54 -21.84
N PHE A 335 -1.31 -4.43 -21.19
CA PHE A 335 -2.12 -5.57 -20.78
C PHE A 335 -3.62 -5.23 -20.86
N PRO A 336 -4.48 -6.23 -21.14
CA PRO A 336 -5.92 -6.07 -21.10
C PRO A 336 -6.49 -6.27 -19.69
N ASN A 337 -7.68 -5.74 -19.45
CA ASN A 337 -8.54 -6.23 -18.37
C ASN A 337 -8.98 -7.68 -18.65
N PRO A 338 -9.27 -8.49 -17.62
CA PRO A 338 -9.69 -9.87 -17.80
C PRO A 338 -11.02 -9.97 -18.53
N THR A 339 -11.08 -10.82 -19.56
CA THR A 339 -12.29 -11.02 -20.38
C THR A 339 -13.52 -11.38 -19.56
N LYS A 340 -13.36 -12.23 -18.54
CA LYS A 340 -14.46 -12.66 -17.66
C LYS A 340 -15.11 -11.50 -16.90
N GLU A 341 -14.31 -10.54 -16.44
CA GLU A 341 -14.80 -9.36 -15.72
C GLU A 341 -15.48 -8.37 -16.68
N VAL A 342 -14.91 -8.19 -17.87
CA VAL A 342 -15.51 -7.36 -18.93
C VAL A 342 -16.85 -7.94 -19.38
N ASP A 343 -16.91 -9.26 -19.63
CA ASP A 343 -18.16 -9.97 -19.97
C ASP A 343 -19.20 -9.83 -18.88
N PHE A 344 -18.82 -10.02 -17.61
CA PHE A 344 -19.72 -9.82 -16.49
C PHE A 344 -20.29 -8.40 -16.45
N ILE A 345 -19.47 -7.36 -16.61
CA ILE A 345 -19.95 -5.98 -16.62
C ILE A 345 -20.93 -5.75 -17.78
N LEU A 346 -20.59 -6.22 -18.99
CA LEU A 346 -21.43 -6.07 -20.17
C LEU A 346 -22.77 -6.80 -20.02
N ASP A 347 -22.75 -8.03 -19.53
CA ASP A 347 -23.95 -8.83 -19.26
C ASP A 347 -24.82 -8.17 -18.19
N ARG A 348 -24.19 -7.71 -17.10
CA ARG A 348 -24.85 -7.03 -15.99
C ARG A 348 -25.57 -5.74 -16.39
N LEU A 349 -25.14 -5.10 -17.49
CA LEU A 349 -25.76 -3.92 -18.09
C LEU A 349 -26.69 -4.26 -19.28
N GLY A 350 -26.84 -5.54 -19.65
CA GLY A 350 -27.64 -5.99 -20.79
C GLY A 350 -27.01 -5.67 -22.16
N LEU A 351 -25.70 -5.43 -22.20
CA LEU A 351 -24.97 -4.97 -23.39
C LEU A 351 -24.10 -6.05 -24.05
N LEU A 352 -24.06 -7.26 -23.49
CA LEU A 352 -23.18 -8.33 -23.98
C LEU A 352 -23.42 -8.66 -25.47
N ALA A 353 -24.67 -8.70 -25.91
CA ALA A 353 -25.02 -8.96 -27.32
C ALA A 353 -24.49 -7.89 -28.30
N LEU A 354 -24.26 -6.67 -27.80
CA LEU A 354 -23.77 -5.51 -28.58
C LEU A 354 -22.28 -5.25 -28.36
N ALA A 355 -21.61 -6.04 -27.51
CA ALA A 355 -20.27 -5.76 -27.01
C ALA A 355 -19.21 -5.58 -28.10
N ASP A 356 -19.30 -6.37 -29.16
CA ASP A 356 -18.35 -6.43 -30.28
C ASP A 356 -18.80 -5.63 -31.51
N ASN A 357 -19.92 -4.93 -31.41
CA ASN A 357 -20.40 -4.08 -32.48
C ASN A 357 -19.69 -2.72 -32.46
N THR A 358 -19.68 -2.06 -33.61
CA THR A 358 -19.03 -0.78 -33.81
C THR A 358 -19.78 0.30 -33.03
N LEU A 359 -19.10 0.80 -32.01
CA LEU A 359 -19.41 1.92 -31.13
C LEU A 359 -18.86 3.21 -31.74
N LYS A 360 -19.72 4.22 -31.86
CA LYS A 360 -19.35 5.61 -32.12
C LYS A 360 -19.58 6.41 -30.85
N LEU A 361 -18.56 7.16 -30.44
CA LEU A 361 -18.63 8.07 -29.32
C LEU A 361 -18.78 9.50 -29.82
N GLY A 362 -19.60 10.28 -29.13
CA GLY A 362 -19.80 11.69 -29.40
C GLY A 362 -19.90 12.48 -28.11
N VAL A 363 -19.72 13.80 -28.22
CA VAL A 363 -20.10 14.71 -27.15
C VAL A 363 -21.62 14.87 -27.23
N ASP A 364 -22.31 14.69 -26.10
CA ASP A 364 -23.76 14.90 -26.01
C ASP A 364 -24.07 16.39 -26.30
N PRO A 365 -24.85 16.71 -27.36
CA PRO A 365 -25.23 18.08 -27.67
C PRO A 365 -26.03 18.77 -26.55
N LYS A 366 -26.62 17.99 -25.64
CA LYS A 366 -27.36 18.48 -24.48
C LYS A 366 -26.51 18.64 -23.24
N SER A 367 -25.22 18.30 -23.31
CA SER A 367 -24.33 18.43 -22.17
C SER A 367 -24.24 19.89 -21.74
N GLU A 368 -24.52 20.14 -20.47
CA GLU A 368 -24.29 21.44 -19.83
C GLU A 368 -22.82 21.61 -19.40
N LYS A 369 -21.98 20.57 -19.60
CA LYS A 369 -20.56 20.61 -19.29
C LYS A 369 -19.87 21.60 -20.22
N ARG A 370 -19.08 22.50 -19.65
CA ARG A 370 -18.31 23.49 -20.43
C ARG A 370 -17.10 22.84 -21.11
N ASP A 371 -16.97 23.05 -22.43
CA ASP A 371 -15.93 22.47 -23.30
C ASP A 371 -15.74 20.94 -23.15
N PRO A 372 -16.81 20.13 -23.30
CA PRO A 372 -16.70 18.69 -23.16
C PRO A 372 -15.91 18.10 -24.33
N LYS A 373 -14.91 17.30 -24.02
CA LYS A 373 -14.08 16.58 -25.01
C LYS A 373 -14.07 15.10 -24.71
N LEU A 374 -14.15 14.29 -25.76
CA LEU A 374 -13.92 12.86 -25.64
C LEU A 374 -12.47 12.62 -25.20
N PRO A 375 -12.21 11.65 -24.31
CA PRO A 375 -10.86 11.27 -23.97
C PRO A 375 -10.09 10.82 -25.22
N ALA A 376 -8.92 11.42 -25.48
CA ALA A 376 -8.14 11.18 -26.70
C ALA A 376 -7.69 9.73 -26.85
N TYR A 377 -7.55 9.01 -25.73
CA TYR A 377 -7.20 7.59 -25.67
C TYR A 377 -8.34 6.64 -26.03
N PHE A 378 -9.56 7.12 -26.29
CA PHE A 378 -10.64 6.31 -26.85
C PHE A 378 -10.56 6.30 -28.37
N PRO A 379 -10.35 5.14 -29.00
CA PRO A 379 -10.56 5.02 -30.44
C PRO A 379 -12.02 5.33 -30.78
N ASN A 380 -12.23 5.94 -31.94
CA ASN A 380 -13.56 6.27 -32.43
C ASN A 380 -13.56 6.19 -33.96
N PRO A 381 -14.07 5.12 -34.58
CA PRO A 381 -14.89 4.06 -33.96
C PRO A 381 -14.12 3.08 -33.05
N ALA A 382 -14.84 2.40 -32.16
CA ALA A 382 -14.36 1.30 -31.29
C ALA A 382 -15.45 0.23 -31.10
N SER A 383 -15.31 -0.67 -30.12
CA SER A 383 -16.43 -1.44 -29.54
C SER A 383 -16.49 -1.25 -28.02
N LEU A 384 -17.65 -1.52 -27.41
CA LEU A 384 -17.80 -1.48 -25.94
C LEU A 384 -16.80 -2.42 -25.26
N ARG A 385 -16.65 -3.64 -25.81
CA ARG A 385 -15.65 -4.59 -25.34
C ARG A 385 -14.24 -4.03 -25.44
N TYR A 386 -13.86 -3.44 -26.57
CA TYR A 386 -12.51 -2.90 -26.74
C TYR A 386 -12.20 -1.81 -25.70
N VAL A 387 -13.13 -0.88 -25.48
CA VAL A 387 -12.95 0.22 -24.51
C VAL A 387 -12.81 -0.33 -23.09
N LEU A 388 -13.68 -1.25 -22.67
CA LEU A 388 -13.61 -1.88 -21.34
C LEU A 388 -12.39 -2.80 -21.17
N THR A 389 -11.89 -3.42 -22.23
CA THR A 389 -10.73 -4.30 -22.18
C THR A 389 -9.40 -3.52 -22.17
N HIS A 390 -9.29 -2.45 -22.95
CA HIS A 390 -7.99 -1.81 -23.23
C HIS A 390 -7.88 -0.36 -22.79
N CYS A 391 -8.97 0.37 -22.55
CA CYS A 391 -8.93 1.82 -22.37
C CYS A 391 -9.18 2.28 -20.93
N VAL A 392 -10.06 1.61 -20.18
CA VAL A 392 -10.44 2.00 -18.81
C VAL A 392 -10.05 0.95 -17.75
N ASP A 393 -9.73 1.37 -16.54
CA ASP A 393 -9.39 0.50 -15.41
C ASP A 393 -10.66 0.12 -14.63
N ILE A 394 -11.03 -1.17 -14.68
CA ILE A 394 -12.23 -1.71 -14.01
C ILE A 394 -11.94 -2.30 -12.63
N ARG A 395 -10.67 -2.48 -12.26
CA ARG A 395 -10.26 -3.05 -10.96
C ARG A 395 -9.92 -1.98 -9.93
N ARG A 396 -9.72 -0.75 -10.37
CA ARG A 396 -9.60 0.39 -9.47
C ARG A 396 -10.90 0.64 -8.71
N SER A 397 -10.79 0.99 -7.43
CA SER A 397 -11.97 1.25 -6.61
C SER A 397 -12.83 2.37 -7.16
N PRO A 398 -14.15 2.13 -7.33
CA PRO A 398 -15.09 3.16 -7.77
C PRO A 398 -14.96 4.44 -6.93
N SER A 399 -14.86 5.58 -7.62
CA SER A 399 -14.74 6.88 -7.00
C SER A 399 -16.07 7.31 -6.35
N ARG A 400 -16.04 8.20 -5.35
CA ARG A 400 -17.28 8.75 -4.76
C ARG A 400 -18.21 9.40 -5.80
N PRO A 401 -17.70 10.14 -6.81
CA PRO A 401 -18.51 10.59 -7.95
C PRO A 401 -19.21 9.45 -8.71
N LEU A 402 -18.54 8.32 -8.92
CA LEU A 402 -19.15 7.14 -9.56
C LEU A 402 -20.21 6.48 -8.67
N LEU A 403 -19.97 6.37 -7.35
CA LEU A 403 -20.98 5.91 -6.38
C LEU A 403 -22.23 6.80 -6.39
N ARG A 404 -22.04 8.12 -6.52
CA ARG A 404 -23.15 9.08 -6.62
C ARG A 404 -24.00 8.82 -7.86
N VAL A 405 -23.39 8.45 -8.99
CA VAL A 405 -24.12 8.01 -10.19
C VAL A 405 -24.82 6.67 -9.94
N PHE A 406 -24.16 5.69 -9.33
CA PHE A 406 -24.79 4.40 -9.02
C PHE A 406 -26.06 4.57 -8.19
N ALA A 407 -26.07 5.52 -7.25
CA ALA A 407 -27.24 5.82 -6.44
C ALA A 407 -28.46 6.31 -7.26
N GLU A 408 -28.27 6.90 -8.45
CA GLU A 408 -29.38 7.33 -9.31
C GLU A 408 -30.03 6.16 -10.06
N HIS A 409 -29.27 5.08 -10.22
CA HIS A 409 -29.67 3.88 -10.97
C HIS A 409 -29.85 2.66 -10.06
N ALA A 410 -30.12 2.89 -8.77
CA ALA A 410 -30.34 1.87 -7.75
C ALA A 410 -31.77 1.95 -7.18
N ASN A 411 -32.25 0.84 -6.61
CA ASN A 411 -33.46 0.83 -5.78
C ASN A 411 -33.25 1.64 -4.48
N ASP A 412 -34.32 1.96 -3.76
CA ASP A 412 -34.23 2.86 -2.60
C ASP A 412 -33.29 2.37 -1.49
N ALA A 413 -33.23 1.06 -1.24
CA ALA A 413 -32.38 0.47 -0.21
C ALA A 413 -30.89 0.59 -0.56
N GLU A 414 -30.50 0.20 -1.77
CA GLU A 414 -29.13 0.28 -2.26
C GLU A 414 -28.71 1.73 -2.50
N LYS A 415 -29.61 2.56 -3.05
CA LYS A 415 -29.44 3.99 -3.23
C LYS A 415 -29.04 4.66 -1.92
N ARG A 416 -29.78 4.39 -0.84
CA ARG A 416 -29.46 4.94 0.48
C ARG A 416 -28.02 4.63 0.88
N ARG A 417 -27.59 3.37 0.79
CA ARG A 417 -26.23 2.97 1.18
C ARG A 417 -25.15 3.61 0.30
N LEU A 418 -25.38 3.71 -1.01
CA LEU A 418 -24.45 4.37 -1.94
C LEU A 418 -24.30 5.87 -1.61
N LEU A 419 -25.40 6.54 -1.24
CA LEU A 419 -25.39 7.93 -0.80
C LEU A 419 -24.63 8.12 0.52
N GLU A 420 -24.76 7.19 1.47
CA GLU A 420 -23.96 7.18 2.70
C GLU A 420 -22.47 7.14 2.37
N LEU A 421 -22.03 6.19 1.56
CA LEU A 421 -20.62 6.01 1.18
C LEU A 421 -20.04 7.21 0.41
N CYS A 422 -20.83 7.88 -0.43
CA CYS A 422 -20.35 9.06 -1.15
C CYS A 422 -20.51 10.37 -0.37
N SER A 423 -21.19 10.39 0.78
CA SER A 423 -21.43 11.59 1.59
C SER A 423 -20.20 12.04 2.40
N ALA A 424 -20.15 13.33 2.79
CA ALA A 424 -19.09 13.86 3.65
C ALA A 424 -18.98 13.09 4.99
N GLN A 425 -20.10 12.60 5.52
CA GLN A 425 -20.13 11.77 6.72
C GLN A 425 -19.51 10.39 6.48
N GLY A 426 -19.67 9.83 5.27
CA GLY A 426 -19.21 8.50 4.90
C GLY A 426 -17.72 8.37 4.56
N VAL A 427 -16.93 9.45 4.58
CA VAL A 427 -15.50 9.44 4.18
C VAL A 427 -14.71 8.31 4.85
N ALA A 428 -14.90 8.15 6.16
CA ALA A 428 -14.19 7.13 6.95
C ALA A 428 -14.61 5.72 6.55
N GLU A 429 -15.92 5.46 6.40
CA GLU A 429 -16.43 4.16 5.97
C GLU A 429 -16.00 3.82 4.55
N PHE A 430 -16.08 4.78 3.62
CA PHE A 430 -15.60 4.61 2.25
C PHE A 430 -14.09 4.33 2.20
N THR A 431 -13.30 5.05 2.99
CA THR A 431 -11.85 4.82 3.05
C THR A 431 -11.54 3.42 3.57
N ALA A 432 -12.18 2.99 4.66
CA ALA A 432 -11.92 1.69 5.27
C ALA A 432 -12.46 0.51 4.44
N HIS A 433 -13.73 0.59 4.04
CA HIS A 433 -14.48 -0.54 3.48
C HIS A 433 -14.55 -0.57 1.95
N VAL A 434 -14.12 0.49 1.26
CA VAL A 434 -14.03 0.52 -0.20
C VAL A 434 -12.57 0.60 -0.65
N ARG A 435 -11.87 1.67 -0.23
CA ARG A 435 -10.51 1.94 -0.72
C ARG A 435 -9.47 1.01 -0.12
N GLN A 436 -9.37 0.94 1.20
CA GLN A 436 -8.40 0.09 1.88
C GLN A 436 -8.68 -1.39 1.68
N ALA A 437 -9.96 -1.75 1.52
CA ALA A 437 -10.39 -3.07 1.09
C ALA A 437 -10.03 -3.35 -0.39
N GLY A 438 -9.79 -2.32 -1.20
CA GLY A 438 -9.40 -2.43 -2.60
C GLY A 438 -10.48 -3.06 -3.48
N LEU A 439 -11.74 -2.70 -3.25
CA LEU A 439 -12.89 -3.25 -3.99
C LEU A 439 -12.91 -2.74 -5.42
N SER A 440 -13.29 -3.57 -6.38
CA SER A 440 -13.36 -3.27 -7.82
C SER A 440 -14.77 -2.85 -8.26
N LEU A 441 -14.94 -2.45 -9.53
CA LEU A 441 -16.27 -2.24 -10.12
C LEU A 441 -17.13 -3.51 -10.05
N VAL A 442 -16.52 -4.66 -10.30
CA VAL A 442 -17.20 -5.97 -10.25
C VAL A 442 -17.73 -6.26 -8.84
N ASP A 443 -16.93 -6.02 -7.80
CA ASP A 443 -17.36 -6.18 -6.41
C ASP A 443 -18.61 -5.35 -6.10
N PHE A 444 -18.69 -4.11 -6.59
CA PHE A 444 -19.86 -3.25 -6.42
C PHE A 444 -21.09 -3.76 -7.16
N LEU A 445 -20.94 -4.18 -8.41
CA LEU A 445 -22.07 -4.64 -9.22
C LEU A 445 -22.65 -5.99 -8.72
N ILE A 446 -21.83 -6.79 -8.04
CA ILE A 446 -22.27 -7.98 -7.29
C ILE A 446 -23.01 -7.55 -6.02
N ALA A 447 -22.43 -6.62 -5.25
CA ALA A 447 -22.99 -6.19 -3.97
C ALA A 447 -24.31 -5.40 -4.08
N PHE A 448 -24.49 -4.69 -5.19
CA PHE A 448 -25.65 -3.84 -5.47
C PHE A 448 -26.34 -4.30 -6.76
N PRO A 449 -27.13 -5.40 -6.70
CA PRO A 449 -27.75 -6.03 -7.88
C PRO A 449 -28.80 -5.15 -8.59
N SER A 450 -29.31 -4.07 -7.97
CA SER A 450 -30.22 -3.15 -8.65
C SER A 450 -29.50 -2.11 -9.51
N VAL A 451 -28.22 -1.84 -9.25
CA VAL A 451 -27.43 -0.79 -9.93
C VAL A 451 -27.30 -1.11 -11.43
N LYS A 452 -27.86 -0.25 -12.29
CA LYS A 452 -27.76 -0.37 -13.77
C LYS A 452 -27.49 0.99 -14.43
N PRO A 453 -26.27 1.55 -14.26
CA PRO A 453 -25.93 2.85 -14.83
C PRO A 453 -25.78 2.74 -16.35
N PRO A 454 -26.08 3.81 -17.12
CA PRO A 454 -25.78 3.88 -18.54
C PRO A 454 -24.27 3.74 -18.77
N VAL A 455 -23.89 3.02 -19.82
CA VAL A 455 -22.47 2.75 -20.10
C VAL A 455 -21.67 4.03 -20.33
N ASP A 456 -22.29 5.07 -20.90
CA ASP A 456 -21.68 6.39 -21.07
C ASP A 456 -21.14 6.95 -19.76
N ARG A 457 -21.91 6.80 -18.67
CA ARG A 457 -21.50 7.24 -17.33
C ARG A 457 -20.27 6.50 -16.83
N LEU A 458 -20.15 5.20 -17.15
CA LEU A 458 -18.96 4.42 -16.82
C LEU A 458 -17.75 4.90 -17.63
N LEU A 459 -17.92 5.12 -18.94
CA LEU A 459 -16.84 5.59 -19.82
C LEU A 459 -16.31 6.97 -19.42
N GLU A 460 -17.18 7.83 -18.87
CA GLU A 460 -16.81 9.14 -18.37
C GLU A 460 -16.02 9.12 -17.05
N LEU A 461 -16.32 8.17 -16.16
CA LEU A 461 -15.87 8.22 -14.77
C LEU A 461 -14.85 7.14 -14.41
N LEU A 462 -14.72 6.09 -15.23
CA LEU A 462 -13.66 5.10 -15.06
C LEU A 462 -12.32 5.68 -15.51
N PRO A 463 -11.25 5.52 -14.71
CA PRO A 463 -9.94 6.06 -15.05
C PRO A 463 -9.30 5.29 -16.21
N ARG A 464 -8.37 5.93 -16.92
CA ARG A 464 -7.59 5.29 -18.01
C ARG A 464 -6.80 4.08 -17.49
N LEU A 465 -6.78 3.00 -18.27
CA LEU A 465 -5.94 1.82 -18.01
C LEU A 465 -4.48 2.11 -18.41
N ILE A 466 -3.62 2.40 -17.43
CA ILE A 466 -2.21 2.73 -17.70
C ILE A 466 -1.32 1.48 -17.70
N PRO A 467 -0.39 1.30 -18.66
CA PRO A 467 0.63 0.23 -18.63
C PRO A 467 1.44 0.19 -17.32
N ARG A 468 1.99 -0.97 -16.97
CA ARG A 468 2.71 -1.17 -15.69
C ARG A 468 4.22 -1.36 -15.93
N PRO A 469 5.09 -0.57 -15.27
CA PRO A 469 6.53 -0.62 -15.51
C PRO A 469 7.19 -1.77 -14.73
N TYR A 470 8.20 -2.39 -15.34
CA TYR A 470 9.06 -3.38 -14.70
C TYR A 470 10.53 -3.09 -15.01
N SER A 471 11.37 -3.09 -13.99
CA SER A 471 12.82 -2.85 -14.13
C SER A 471 13.47 -3.97 -14.93
N VAL A 472 14.24 -3.59 -15.94
CA VAL A 472 14.96 -4.52 -16.81
C VAL A 472 16.10 -5.16 -16.03
N SER A 473 16.21 -6.50 -16.12
CA SER A 473 17.16 -7.33 -15.37
C SER A 473 18.30 -7.90 -16.19
N ASN A 474 18.48 -7.42 -17.42
CA ASN A 474 19.56 -7.78 -18.30
C ASN A 474 20.02 -6.58 -19.14
N HIS A 475 21.11 -6.73 -19.89
CA HIS A 475 21.65 -5.70 -20.76
C HIS A 475 21.83 -6.23 -22.19
N GLN A 476 21.50 -5.39 -23.17
CA GLN A 476 21.49 -5.75 -24.59
C GLN A 476 22.84 -6.23 -25.13
N SER A 477 23.96 -5.80 -24.55
CA SER A 477 25.30 -6.28 -24.96
C SER A 477 25.49 -7.80 -24.80
N ARG A 478 24.70 -8.44 -23.94
CA ARG A 478 24.77 -9.90 -23.68
C ARG A 478 23.58 -10.67 -24.25
N HIS A 479 22.46 -9.98 -24.45
CA HIS A 479 21.17 -10.60 -24.76
C HIS A 479 20.54 -10.08 -26.06
N GLY A 480 21.25 -9.21 -26.79
CA GLY A 480 20.78 -8.60 -28.03
C GLY A 480 19.43 -7.90 -27.83
N ARG A 481 18.42 -8.37 -28.56
CA ARG A 481 17.06 -7.81 -28.58
C ARG A 481 16.15 -8.36 -27.48
N ARG A 482 16.70 -9.07 -26.49
CA ARG A 482 15.92 -9.67 -25.42
C ARG A 482 15.91 -8.79 -24.18
N ILE A 483 14.73 -8.65 -23.59
CA ILE A 483 14.51 -7.97 -22.32
C ILE A 483 13.99 -8.99 -21.32
N ARG A 484 14.64 -9.02 -20.16
CA ARG A 484 14.30 -9.88 -19.04
C ARG A 484 13.88 -9.02 -17.88
N PHE A 485 12.89 -9.46 -17.12
CA PHE A 485 12.45 -8.77 -15.91
C PHE A 485 11.91 -9.79 -14.91
N VAL A 486 11.85 -9.37 -13.65
CA VAL A 486 11.38 -10.20 -12.54
C VAL A 486 10.25 -9.47 -11.83
N TYR A 487 9.18 -10.18 -11.54
CA TYR A 487 8.04 -9.62 -10.83
C TYR A 487 7.51 -10.57 -9.75
N SER A 488 6.88 -9.98 -8.74
CA SER A 488 6.09 -10.71 -7.75
C SER A 488 4.63 -10.73 -8.19
N CYS A 489 4.00 -11.90 -8.13
CA CYS A 489 2.55 -11.99 -8.22
C CYS A 489 1.95 -11.19 -7.06
N LEU A 490 0.91 -10.41 -7.34
CA LEU A 490 0.15 -9.68 -6.32
C LEU A 490 -1.21 -10.34 -6.20
N LYS A 491 -1.39 -11.18 -5.19
CA LYS A 491 -2.67 -11.84 -4.91
C LYS A 491 -3.53 -10.99 -3.97
N PHE A 492 -4.80 -10.89 -4.29
CA PHE A 492 -5.82 -10.27 -3.45
C PHE A 492 -6.80 -11.34 -3.01
N PRO A 493 -6.72 -11.81 -1.75
CA PRO A 493 -7.64 -12.83 -1.26
C PRO A 493 -9.04 -12.25 -1.13
N ALA A 494 -10.03 -13.13 -1.26
CA ALA A 494 -11.43 -12.80 -1.05
C ALA A 494 -11.67 -12.60 0.46
N THR A 495 -11.45 -11.38 0.95
CA THR A 495 -11.59 -11.01 2.37
C THR A 495 -12.12 -9.58 2.48
N THR A 496 -12.86 -9.29 3.55
CA THR A 496 -13.35 -7.94 3.92
C THR A 496 -14.07 -7.21 2.78
N GLY A 497 -15.18 -7.77 2.31
CA GLY A 497 -16.05 -7.14 1.29
C GLY A 497 -15.68 -7.44 -0.17
N LYS A 498 -14.47 -7.94 -0.45
CA LYS A 498 -14.13 -8.50 -1.77
C LYS A 498 -14.90 -9.80 -1.99
N GLN A 499 -15.54 -9.90 -3.14
CA GLN A 499 -16.43 -11.02 -3.48
C GLN A 499 -15.67 -12.23 -4.02
N TYR A 500 -14.45 -12.05 -4.53
CA TYR A 500 -13.62 -13.12 -5.09
C TYR A 500 -12.13 -12.84 -5.03
N GLU A 501 -11.36 -13.93 -5.13
CA GLU A 501 -9.90 -13.90 -5.19
C GLU A 501 -9.45 -13.53 -6.62
N HIS A 502 -8.48 -12.62 -6.72
CA HIS A 502 -7.88 -12.25 -8.00
C HIS A 502 -6.43 -11.82 -7.82
N PHE A 503 -5.72 -11.65 -8.93
CA PHE A 503 -4.37 -11.07 -8.94
C PHE A 503 -4.40 -9.60 -9.38
N GLY A 504 -3.30 -8.86 -9.25
CA GLY A 504 -3.19 -7.55 -9.90
C GLY A 504 -3.31 -7.70 -11.42
N VAL A 505 -4.01 -6.80 -12.11
CA VAL A 505 -4.36 -6.95 -13.56
C VAL A 505 -3.16 -7.34 -14.42
N CYS A 506 -2.08 -6.55 -14.38
CA CYS A 506 -0.87 -6.82 -15.16
C CYS A 506 -0.19 -8.13 -14.72
N THR A 507 -0.07 -8.38 -13.41
CA THR A 507 0.59 -9.61 -12.92
C THR A 507 -0.20 -10.87 -13.25
N GLU A 508 -1.52 -10.78 -13.34
CA GLU A 508 -2.41 -11.87 -13.77
C GLU A 508 -2.24 -12.14 -15.27
N TYR A 509 -2.24 -11.08 -16.08
CA TYR A 509 -1.97 -11.19 -17.50
C TYR A 509 -0.59 -11.81 -17.76
N LEU A 510 0.47 -11.26 -17.14
CA LEU A 510 1.81 -11.84 -17.22
C LEU A 510 1.89 -13.28 -16.71
N LYS A 511 1.04 -13.65 -15.74
CA LYS A 511 0.98 -15.01 -15.23
C LYS A 511 0.42 -15.99 -16.27
N SER A 512 -0.55 -15.53 -17.07
CA SER A 512 -1.19 -16.31 -18.14
C SER A 512 -0.31 -16.54 -19.37
N LEU A 513 0.73 -15.72 -19.57
CA LEU A 513 1.60 -15.79 -20.74
C LEU A 513 2.36 -17.12 -20.83
N GLN A 514 2.50 -17.60 -22.06
CA GLN A 514 3.23 -18.78 -22.46
C GLN A 514 4.35 -18.41 -23.46
N VAL A 515 5.35 -19.29 -23.57
CA VAL A 515 6.40 -19.13 -24.58
C VAL A 515 5.76 -19.16 -25.97
N GLY A 516 6.06 -18.13 -26.77
CA GLY A 516 5.50 -17.95 -28.10
C GLY A 516 4.47 -16.83 -28.19
N ASP A 517 3.85 -16.43 -27.07
CA ASP A 517 2.86 -15.35 -27.02
C ASP A 517 3.46 -14.01 -27.47
N THR A 518 2.62 -13.15 -28.03
CA THR A 518 3.00 -11.79 -28.43
C THR A 518 2.43 -10.79 -27.44
N VAL A 519 3.25 -9.84 -27.02
CA VAL A 519 2.92 -8.76 -26.09
C VAL A 519 3.36 -7.44 -26.67
N GLN A 520 2.79 -6.35 -26.17
CA GLN A 520 3.27 -5.00 -26.47
C GLN A 520 4.00 -4.42 -25.26
N VAL A 521 5.16 -3.82 -25.52
CA VAL A 521 5.96 -3.13 -24.51
C VAL A 521 6.31 -1.73 -24.97
N ILE A 522 6.52 -0.85 -24.01
CA ILE A 522 6.83 0.55 -24.21
C ILE A 522 8.06 0.87 -23.34
N LEU A 523 9.06 1.55 -23.88
CA LEU A 523 10.19 1.99 -23.06
C LEU A 523 9.71 3.11 -22.14
N LYS A 524 9.97 2.97 -20.84
CA LYS A 524 9.71 4.05 -19.89
C LYS A 524 10.77 5.14 -20.10
N GLU A 525 10.37 6.39 -19.88
CA GLU A 525 11.30 7.51 -19.86
C GLU A 525 12.52 7.21 -18.96
N PRO A 526 13.74 7.54 -19.44
CA PRO A 526 14.96 7.34 -18.69
C PRO A 526 14.89 7.95 -17.29
N SER A 527 15.07 7.11 -16.28
CA SER A 527 15.18 7.59 -14.90
C SER A 527 16.63 7.93 -14.53
N LYS A 528 16.83 8.59 -13.39
CA LYS A 528 18.17 8.79 -12.82
C LYS A 528 18.83 7.47 -12.40
N PHE A 529 18.06 6.37 -12.33
CA PHE A 529 18.51 5.05 -11.90
C PHE A 529 19.28 4.28 -13.00
N ARG A 530 20.15 4.96 -13.77
CA ARG A 530 21.02 4.35 -14.77
C ARG A 530 22.46 4.20 -14.27
N LEU A 531 23.23 3.33 -14.92
CA LEU A 531 24.69 3.24 -14.74
C LEU A 531 25.44 3.67 -16.02
N PRO A 532 26.13 4.83 -16.03
CA PRO A 532 26.16 5.84 -14.96
C PRO A 532 24.84 6.63 -14.90
N PRO A 533 24.55 7.34 -13.79
CA PRO A 533 23.41 8.25 -13.73
C PRO A 533 23.43 9.26 -14.87
N LEU A 534 22.27 9.75 -15.29
CA LEU A 534 22.15 10.68 -16.42
C LEU A 534 23.00 11.95 -16.24
N ALA A 535 23.09 12.51 -15.02
CA ALA A 535 23.93 13.67 -14.75
C ALA A 535 25.45 13.39 -14.87
N ARG A 536 25.83 12.11 -14.99
CA ARG A 536 27.21 11.61 -15.10
C ARG A 536 27.44 10.88 -16.42
N ALA A 537 26.58 11.11 -17.41
CA ALA A 537 26.73 10.53 -18.74
C ALA A 537 28.15 10.80 -19.30
N GLY A 538 28.81 9.75 -19.79
CA GLY A 538 30.18 9.82 -20.30
C GLY A 538 31.28 9.54 -19.28
N GLN A 539 30.98 9.40 -17.98
CA GLN A 539 31.97 8.90 -17.02
C GLN A 539 32.26 7.41 -17.26
N PRO A 540 33.54 6.98 -17.21
CA PRO A 540 33.91 5.57 -17.27
C PRO A 540 33.24 4.76 -16.16
N ILE A 541 32.30 3.89 -16.51
CA ILE A 541 31.50 3.15 -15.50
C ILE A 541 32.32 2.18 -14.67
N TRP A 542 33.46 1.71 -15.20
CA TRP A 542 34.31 0.73 -14.54
C TRP A 542 35.10 1.33 -13.37
N ASP A 543 35.34 2.65 -13.37
CA ASP A 543 36.05 3.34 -12.28
C ASP A 543 35.12 3.73 -11.12
N ILE A 544 33.81 3.54 -11.28
CA ILE A 544 32.82 3.98 -10.29
C ILE A 544 32.68 2.94 -9.18
N PRO A 545 32.98 3.28 -7.91
CA PRO A 545 32.68 2.43 -6.77
C PRO A 545 31.17 2.41 -6.51
N LEU A 546 30.61 1.24 -6.22
CA LEU A 546 29.16 1.05 -6.09
C LEU A 546 28.76 0.43 -4.75
N LEU A 547 27.73 0.99 -4.12
CA LEU A 547 26.97 0.38 -3.03
C LEU A 547 25.53 0.15 -3.50
N LEU A 548 25.21 -1.10 -3.84
CA LEU A 548 23.90 -1.47 -4.37
C LEU A 548 23.10 -2.22 -3.30
N ILE A 549 21.85 -1.81 -3.07
CA ILE A 549 20.97 -2.38 -2.04
C ILE A 549 19.65 -2.76 -2.68
N GLY A 550 19.38 -4.06 -2.83
CA GLY A 550 18.26 -4.57 -3.63
C GLY A 550 17.61 -5.82 -3.05
N PRO A 551 16.79 -5.73 -1.99
CA PRO A 551 16.06 -6.88 -1.50
C PRO A 551 14.95 -7.32 -2.46
N GLY A 552 14.74 -8.63 -2.58
CA GLY A 552 13.72 -9.23 -3.44
C GLY A 552 13.87 -8.81 -4.90
N THR A 553 12.75 -8.45 -5.54
CA THR A 553 12.75 -8.00 -6.95
C THR A 553 13.54 -6.71 -7.18
N GLY A 554 13.92 -5.98 -6.12
CA GLY A 554 14.84 -4.84 -6.17
C GLY A 554 16.23 -5.16 -6.72
N VAL A 555 16.61 -6.43 -6.82
CA VAL A 555 17.87 -6.84 -7.46
C VAL A 555 17.85 -6.70 -8.99
N ALA A 556 16.67 -6.63 -9.61
CA ALA A 556 16.49 -6.64 -11.06
C ALA A 556 17.38 -5.61 -11.79
N PRO A 557 17.31 -4.29 -11.54
CA PRO A 557 18.13 -3.33 -12.27
C PRO A 557 19.63 -3.54 -12.05
N PHE A 558 20.05 -4.05 -10.88
CA PHE A 558 21.48 -4.30 -10.61
C PHE A 558 22.04 -5.44 -11.45
N ALA A 559 21.23 -6.44 -11.81
CA ALA A 559 21.66 -7.46 -12.76
C ALA A 559 22.02 -6.83 -14.13
N SER A 560 21.24 -5.85 -14.61
CA SER A 560 21.57 -5.11 -15.83
C SER A 560 22.86 -4.28 -15.68
N PHE A 561 23.07 -3.64 -14.52
CA PHE A 561 24.31 -2.89 -14.22
C PHE A 561 25.53 -3.79 -14.31
N PHE A 562 25.49 -4.95 -13.65
CA PHE A 562 26.61 -5.88 -13.64
C PHE A 562 26.87 -6.53 -15.00
N GLN A 563 25.82 -6.82 -15.79
CA GLN A 563 26.01 -7.30 -17.16
C GLN A 563 26.68 -6.25 -18.05
N LYS A 564 26.33 -4.97 -17.89
CA LYS A 564 26.99 -3.85 -18.59
C LYS A 564 28.47 -3.75 -18.21
N LEU A 565 28.78 -3.82 -16.91
CA LEU A 565 30.15 -3.84 -16.40
C LEU A 565 30.96 -5.05 -16.89
N LEU A 566 30.36 -6.24 -16.88
CA LEU A 566 30.99 -7.47 -17.37
C LEU A 566 31.30 -7.39 -18.87
N ALA A 567 30.37 -6.86 -19.67
CA ALA A 567 30.60 -6.68 -21.10
C ALA A 567 31.80 -5.75 -21.36
N HIS A 568 31.92 -4.67 -20.59
CA HIS A 568 33.08 -3.78 -20.68
C HIS A 568 34.37 -4.48 -20.26
N LYS A 569 34.36 -5.25 -19.16
CA LYS A 569 35.50 -6.05 -18.70
C LYS A 569 36.01 -6.98 -19.81
N ILE A 570 35.11 -7.74 -20.43
CA ILE A 570 35.45 -8.67 -21.52
C ILE A 570 36.07 -7.92 -22.71
N GLN A 571 35.49 -6.78 -23.11
CA GLN A 571 36.02 -5.96 -24.20
C GLN A 571 37.44 -5.46 -23.90
N HIS A 572 37.66 -4.92 -22.71
CA HIS A 572 38.96 -4.39 -22.27
C HIS A 572 40.03 -5.49 -22.19
N GLU A 573 39.71 -6.64 -21.60
CA GLU A 573 40.62 -7.79 -21.53
C GLU A 573 40.96 -8.34 -22.92
N THR A 574 39.98 -8.37 -23.84
CA THR A 574 40.19 -8.81 -25.23
C THR A 574 41.03 -7.82 -26.04
N SER A 575 40.93 -6.53 -25.74
CA SER A 575 41.70 -5.46 -26.42
C SER A 575 43.18 -5.38 -26.01
N GLY A 576 43.58 -6.10 -24.95
CA GLY A 576 44.97 -6.12 -24.47
C GLY A 576 45.36 -4.92 -23.61
N GLU A 577 44.40 -4.09 -23.17
CA GLU A 577 44.61 -2.89 -22.35
C GLU A 577 44.88 -3.21 -20.86
N GLY A 578 45.04 -4.48 -20.50
CA GLY A 578 45.35 -4.93 -19.14
C GLY A 578 44.11 -5.09 -18.25
N PRO A 579 44.30 -5.47 -16.96
CA PRO A 579 43.19 -5.67 -16.03
C PRO A 579 42.53 -4.33 -15.67
N LEU A 580 41.21 -4.32 -15.55
CA LEU A 580 40.47 -3.14 -15.12
C LEU A 580 40.85 -2.71 -13.68
N PRO A 581 40.70 -1.42 -13.34
CA PRO A 581 40.86 -0.93 -11.97
C PRO A 581 40.00 -1.71 -10.98
N GLN A 582 40.60 -2.11 -9.86
CA GLN A 582 39.89 -2.78 -8.77
C GLN A 582 39.18 -1.75 -7.89
N VAL A 583 37.96 -1.39 -8.28
CA VAL A 583 37.05 -0.59 -7.45
C VAL A 583 36.07 -1.46 -6.69
N LYS A 584 35.72 -1.03 -5.48
CA LYS A 584 34.79 -1.77 -4.62
C LYS A 584 33.35 -1.65 -5.11
N ARG A 585 32.69 -2.80 -5.30
CA ARG A 585 31.28 -2.91 -5.68
C ARG A 585 30.56 -3.88 -4.75
N TYR A 586 29.75 -3.33 -3.86
CA TYR A 586 28.93 -4.08 -2.90
C TYR A 586 27.54 -4.34 -3.47
N LEU A 587 27.03 -5.56 -3.28
CA LEU A 587 25.60 -5.86 -3.44
C LEU A 587 25.04 -6.40 -2.12
N PHE A 588 24.10 -5.66 -1.52
CA PHE A 588 23.30 -6.11 -0.39
C PHE A 588 21.97 -6.66 -0.91
N TYR A 589 21.83 -7.98 -0.92
CA TYR A 589 20.64 -8.70 -1.33
C TYR A 589 19.92 -9.28 -0.12
N GLY A 590 18.59 -9.29 -0.15
CA GLY A 590 17.77 -9.87 0.89
C GLY A 590 16.58 -10.64 0.34
N SER A 591 16.25 -11.79 0.94
CA SER A 591 15.04 -12.54 0.63
C SER A 591 14.40 -13.12 1.90
N ARG A 592 13.27 -13.83 1.79
CA ARG A 592 12.66 -14.48 2.96
C ARG A 592 13.40 -15.75 3.31
N ASN A 593 13.72 -16.52 2.28
CA ASN A 593 14.47 -17.76 2.33
C ASN A 593 15.39 -17.81 1.09
N LEU A 594 16.70 -17.80 1.29
CA LEU A 594 17.70 -17.79 0.23
C LEU A 594 17.77 -19.13 -0.50
N SER A 595 17.37 -20.25 0.12
CA SER A 595 17.35 -21.54 -0.58
C SER A 595 16.23 -21.64 -1.62
N GLU A 596 15.15 -20.88 -1.44
CA GLU A 596 13.95 -20.97 -2.27
C GLU A 596 13.68 -19.70 -3.10
N GLU A 597 14.18 -18.53 -2.67
CA GLU A 597 13.82 -17.23 -3.26
C GLU A 597 15.04 -16.38 -3.66
N PHE A 598 16.22 -16.98 -3.84
CA PHE A 598 17.39 -16.23 -4.30
C PHE A 598 17.29 -15.96 -5.81
N ILE A 599 16.71 -14.80 -6.15
CA ILE A 599 16.52 -14.30 -7.51
C ILE A 599 17.88 -14.15 -8.19
N LEU A 600 18.02 -14.74 -9.39
CA LEU A 600 19.23 -14.68 -10.22
C LEU A 600 20.50 -15.21 -9.52
N LYS A 601 20.34 -16.18 -8.60
CA LYS A 601 21.43 -16.76 -7.80
C LYS A 601 22.69 -17.10 -8.63
N ASP A 602 22.56 -17.99 -9.60
CA ASP A 602 23.71 -18.51 -10.36
C ASP A 602 24.45 -17.38 -11.09
N GLU A 603 23.69 -16.40 -11.59
CA GLU A 603 24.24 -15.25 -12.29
C GLU A 603 25.00 -14.32 -11.34
N LEU A 604 24.43 -13.99 -10.17
CA LEU A 604 25.06 -13.12 -9.17
C LEU A 604 26.31 -13.79 -8.56
N GLU A 605 26.26 -15.10 -8.28
CA GLU A 605 27.41 -15.87 -7.82
C GLU A 605 28.51 -15.94 -8.90
N SER A 606 28.13 -16.08 -10.17
CA SER A 606 29.09 -16.02 -11.28
C SER A 606 29.74 -14.63 -11.38
N LEU A 607 28.97 -13.56 -11.30
CA LEU A 607 29.48 -12.18 -11.35
C LEU A 607 30.42 -11.86 -10.17
N SER A 608 30.19 -12.47 -9.01
CA SER A 608 31.10 -12.37 -7.87
C SER A 608 32.41 -13.13 -8.11
N ARG A 609 32.35 -14.37 -8.65
CA ARG A 609 33.55 -15.13 -9.04
C ARG A 609 34.38 -14.42 -10.10
N GLU A 610 33.73 -13.74 -11.04
CA GLU A 610 34.36 -12.92 -12.08
C GLU A 610 34.91 -11.58 -11.53
N GLY A 611 34.75 -11.28 -10.24
CA GLY A 611 35.25 -10.04 -9.64
C GLY A 611 34.52 -8.78 -10.10
N VAL A 612 33.37 -8.90 -10.77
CA VAL A 612 32.51 -7.76 -11.10
C VAL A 612 31.85 -7.25 -9.81
N ILE A 613 31.35 -8.18 -8.99
CA ILE A 613 30.85 -7.91 -7.63
C ILE A 613 31.98 -8.22 -6.65
N SER A 614 32.46 -7.20 -5.94
CA SER A 614 33.53 -7.37 -4.94
C SER A 614 33.03 -8.13 -3.71
N ASP A 615 31.80 -7.83 -3.29
CA ASP A 615 31.25 -8.28 -2.02
C ASP A 615 29.73 -8.49 -2.19
N LEU A 616 29.31 -9.77 -2.24
CA LEU A 616 27.91 -10.17 -2.28
C LEU A 616 27.42 -10.48 -0.85
N VAL A 617 26.64 -9.56 -0.28
CA VAL A 617 26.13 -9.65 1.09
C VAL A 617 24.68 -10.14 1.06
N LEU A 618 24.45 -11.31 1.64
CA LEU A 618 23.14 -11.96 1.66
C LEU A 618 22.45 -11.79 3.02
N CYS A 619 21.15 -11.50 2.96
CA CYS A 619 20.27 -11.35 4.11
C CYS A 619 19.05 -12.28 3.97
N GLU A 620 18.55 -12.79 5.10
CA GLU A 620 17.47 -13.78 5.14
C GLU A 620 16.50 -13.50 6.29
N SER A 621 15.24 -13.21 5.96
CA SER A 621 14.31 -12.61 6.93
C SER A 621 13.37 -13.58 7.64
N ARG A 622 13.17 -14.80 7.12
CA ARG A 622 12.15 -15.75 7.64
C ARG A 622 12.69 -17.13 8.02
N VAL A 623 13.99 -17.37 7.87
CA VAL A 623 14.61 -18.62 8.33
C VAL A 623 15.07 -18.44 9.77
N PRO A 624 14.51 -19.20 10.74
CA PRO A 624 15.00 -19.20 12.11
C PRO A 624 16.47 -19.62 12.17
N ASP A 625 17.25 -18.98 13.04
CA ASP A 625 18.68 -19.27 13.23
C ASP A 625 19.55 -19.15 11.96
N SER A 626 19.10 -18.38 10.96
CA SER A 626 19.90 -18.09 9.78
C SER A 626 21.29 -17.53 10.15
N PRO A 627 22.38 -17.99 9.50
CA PRO A 627 23.69 -17.36 9.65
C PRO A 627 23.74 -15.95 9.03
N HIS A 628 22.76 -15.61 8.21
CA HIS A 628 22.64 -14.31 7.54
C HIS A 628 21.91 -13.29 8.41
N GLN A 629 22.19 -12.00 8.18
CA GLN A 629 21.44 -10.93 8.84
C GLN A 629 20.00 -10.89 8.34
N LYS A 630 19.07 -10.45 9.20
CA LYS A 630 17.64 -10.50 8.90
C LYS A 630 17.25 -9.58 7.74
N TYR A 631 17.74 -8.35 7.75
CA TYR A 631 17.47 -7.35 6.72
C TYR A 631 18.75 -6.65 6.26
N VAL A 632 18.70 -6.03 5.07
CA VAL A 632 19.86 -5.35 4.47
C VAL A 632 20.42 -4.23 5.36
N GLN A 633 19.56 -3.51 6.08
CA GLN A 633 19.97 -2.49 7.06
C GLN A 633 20.72 -3.08 8.26
N ASP A 634 20.46 -4.32 8.64
CA ASP A 634 21.16 -4.98 9.74
C ASP A 634 22.59 -5.36 9.30
N ALA A 635 22.73 -5.84 8.05
CA ALA A 635 24.03 -6.08 7.44
C ALA A 635 24.85 -4.79 7.25
N LEU A 636 24.20 -3.67 6.87
CA LEU A 636 24.83 -2.36 6.79
C LEU A 636 25.34 -1.91 8.17
N ARG A 637 24.54 -2.09 9.24
CA ARG A 637 24.96 -1.78 10.62
C ARG A 637 26.17 -2.58 11.06
N LEU A 638 26.21 -3.88 10.74
CA LEU A 638 27.35 -4.74 11.08
C LEU A 638 28.65 -4.26 10.42
N ARG A 639 28.57 -3.70 9.22
CA ARG A 639 29.70 -3.12 8.46
C ARG A 639 29.78 -1.60 8.57
N GLY A 640 29.20 -1.02 9.62
CA GLY A 640 28.91 0.42 9.67
C GLY A 640 30.11 1.33 9.39
N LYS A 641 31.26 1.07 10.01
CA LYS A 641 32.49 1.86 9.78
C LYS A 641 32.95 1.78 8.32
N GLU A 642 33.01 0.57 7.77
CA GLU A 642 33.44 0.34 6.38
C GLU A 642 32.53 1.07 5.40
N ILE A 643 31.21 0.99 5.61
CA ILE A 643 30.23 1.67 4.75
C ILE A 643 30.34 3.18 4.86
N VAL A 644 30.53 3.73 6.06
CA VAL A 644 30.70 5.18 6.23
C VAL A 644 31.99 5.66 5.58
N ASP A 645 33.10 4.96 5.79
CA ASP A 645 34.37 5.27 5.13
C ASP A 645 34.22 5.21 3.60
N PHE A 646 33.49 4.22 3.07
CA PHE A 646 33.19 4.09 1.64
C PHE A 646 32.37 5.26 1.10
N ILE A 647 31.20 5.57 1.67
CA ILE A 647 30.30 6.60 1.12
C ILE A 647 30.87 8.02 1.28
N THR A 648 31.77 8.23 2.23
CA THR A 648 32.44 9.52 2.45
C THR A 648 33.83 9.61 1.83
N ALA A 649 34.30 8.57 1.16
CA ALA A 649 35.61 8.54 0.52
C ALA A 649 35.75 9.68 -0.50
N ASP A 650 36.87 10.41 -0.38
CA ASP A 650 37.25 11.46 -1.32
C ASP A 650 38.06 10.86 -2.47
N VAL A 651 37.37 10.10 -3.32
CA VAL A 651 37.92 9.46 -4.52
C VAL A 651 37.21 9.97 -5.76
N THR A 652 37.90 9.97 -6.91
CA THR A 652 37.33 10.38 -8.19
C THR A 652 37.41 9.21 -9.19
N PRO A 653 36.27 8.72 -9.72
CA PRO A 653 34.90 9.18 -9.46
C PRO A 653 34.39 8.81 -8.06
N ALA A 654 33.52 9.67 -7.50
CA ALA A 654 32.98 9.46 -6.17
C ALA A 654 32.07 8.23 -6.10
N PRO A 655 32.02 7.50 -4.96
CA PRO A 655 31.16 6.34 -4.79
C PRO A 655 29.68 6.68 -4.95
N LEU A 656 28.93 5.79 -5.59
CA LEU A 656 27.49 5.87 -5.80
C LEU A 656 26.75 4.83 -4.96
N ILE A 657 25.60 5.24 -4.43
CA ILE A 657 24.66 4.42 -3.68
C ILE A 657 23.40 4.29 -4.51
N PHE A 658 22.99 3.06 -4.80
CA PHE A 658 21.70 2.77 -5.41
C PHE A 658 20.89 1.85 -4.51
N ALA A 659 19.63 2.20 -4.27
CA ALA A 659 18.69 1.35 -3.56
C ALA A 659 17.44 1.09 -4.40
N CYS A 660 17.01 -0.16 -4.50
CA CYS A 660 15.84 -0.54 -5.30
C CYS A 660 15.01 -1.58 -4.55
N GLY A 661 13.67 -1.47 -4.60
CA GLY A 661 12.77 -2.43 -3.95
C GLY A 661 11.44 -1.84 -3.48
N ASP A 662 10.75 -2.58 -2.61
CA ASP A 662 9.47 -2.14 -2.02
C ASP A 662 9.69 -0.94 -1.08
N GLY A 663 9.16 0.22 -1.46
CA GLY A 663 9.25 1.48 -0.74
C GLY A 663 8.61 1.43 0.65
N LYS A 664 7.71 0.47 0.92
CA LYS A 664 7.10 0.29 2.23
C LYS A 664 8.12 -0.28 3.22
N GLY A 665 8.86 0.62 3.85
CA GLY A 665 9.90 0.32 4.83
C GLY A 665 11.29 0.59 4.29
N LEU A 666 11.63 0.17 3.06
CA LEU A 666 13.01 0.24 2.54
C LEU A 666 13.59 1.66 2.55
N SER A 667 12.92 2.64 1.90
CA SER A 667 13.45 4.01 1.79
C SER A 667 13.68 4.65 3.16
N LYS A 668 12.69 4.53 4.06
CA LYS A 668 12.80 5.08 5.42
C LYS A 668 13.81 4.35 6.30
N ASP A 669 13.83 3.02 6.26
CA ASP A 669 14.70 2.21 7.08
C ASP A 669 16.16 2.38 6.66
N LEU A 670 16.43 2.50 5.36
CA LEU A 670 17.77 2.83 4.86
C LEU A 670 18.18 4.25 5.22
N PHE A 671 17.31 5.24 5.04
CA PHE A 671 17.63 6.61 5.42
C PHE A 671 17.95 6.73 6.91
N ALA A 672 17.14 6.09 7.77
CA ALA A 672 17.39 6.01 9.21
C ALA A 672 18.70 5.27 9.53
N CYS A 673 18.95 4.14 8.87
CA CYS A 673 20.17 3.35 9.02
C CYS A 673 21.42 4.18 8.66
N PHE A 674 21.45 4.81 7.49
CA PHE A 674 22.59 5.65 7.10
C PHE A 674 22.77 6.85 8.03
N SER A 675 21.68 7.46 8.50
CA SER A 675 21.76 8.55 9.47
C SER A 675 22.37 8.08 10.79
N GLU A 676 21.99 6.90 11.28
CA GLU A 676 22.57 6.26 12.47
C GLU A 676 24.07 5.96 12.28
N LEU A 677 24.43 5.41 11.12
CA LEU A 677 25.81 5.08 10.78
C LEU A 677 26.71 6.32 10.75
N LEU A 678 26.27 7.40 10.10
CA LEU A 678 27.00 8.67 10.05
C LEU A 678 27.19 9.29 11.44
N GLN A 679 26.18 9.21 12.30
CA GLN A 679 26.32 9.67 13.68
C GLN A 679 27.36 8.85 14.45
N THR A 680 27.27 7.52 14.32
CA THR A 680 28.09 6.59 15.09
C THR A 680 29.55 6.59 14.66
N HIS A 681 29.83 6.61 13.35
CA HIS A 681 31.19 6.41 12.82
C HIS A 681 31.86 7.67 12.31
N LEU A 682 31.10 8.74 12.03
CA LEU A 682 31.65 10.04 11.60
C LEU A 682 31.47 11.13 12.68
N GLY A 683 30.86 10.79 13.83
CA GLY A 683 30.63 11.72 14.93
C GLY A 683 29.69 12.89 14.60
N LYS A 684 28.90 12.77 13.53
CA LYS A 684 27.92 13.78 13.14
C LYS A 684 26.77 13.84 14.13
N THR A 685 26.19 15.01 14.32
CA THR A 685 24.88 15.14 14.96
C THR A 685 23.76 14.67 14.01
N ALA A 686 22.58 14.36 14.52
CA ALA A 686 21.44 13.95 13.67
C ALA A 686 21.13 14.97 12.54
N PRO A 687 21.10 16.29 12.78
CA PRO A 687 20.90 17.27 11.71
C PRO A 687 21.99 17.27 10.65
N GLU A 688 23.26 17.12 11.04
CA GLU A 688 24.38 17.08 10.10
C GLU A 688 24.38 15.79 9.27
N ALA A 689 24.02 14.65 9.87
CA ALA A 689 23.88 13.38 9.15
C ALA A 689 22.76 13.47 8.10
N MET A 690 21.61 14.02 8.46
CA MET A 690 20.51 14.27 7.52
C MET A 690 20.91 15.24 6.40
N ALA A 691 21.65 16.30 6.71
CA ALA A 691 22.14 17.25 5.72
C ALA A 691 23.10 16.58 4.72
N LEU A 692 24.00 15.72 5.19
CA LEU A 692 24.92 14.97 4.32
C LEU A 692 24.18 13.97 3.43
N LEU A 693 23.21 13.22 3.97
CA LEU A 693 22.40 12.30 3.16
C LEU A 693 21.61 13.04 2.09
N LYS A 694 21.03 14.19 2.46
CA LYS A 694 20.36 15.06 1.51
C LYS A 694 21.32 15.56 0.43
N GLN A 695 22.54 15.98 0.79
CA GLN A 695 23.56 16.36 -0.17
C GLN A 695 23.92 15.21 -1.13
N LEU A 696 24.01 13.97 -0.64
CA LEU A 696 24.24 12.80 -1.49
C LEU A 696 23.08 12.57 -2.47
N LYS A 697 21.82 12.73 -2.04
CA LYS A 697 20.66 12.66 -2.94
C LYS A 697 20.65 13.80 -3.96
N ASP A 698 20.85 15.04 -3.51
CA ASP A 698 20.86 16.25 -4.36
C ASP A 698 21.99 16.22 -5.40
N SER A 699 23.09 15.51 -5.13
CA SER A 699 24.24 15.35 -6.04
C SER A 699 24.21 14.04 -6.87
N GLU A 700 23.07 13.33 -6.86
CA GLU A 700 22.88 12.04 -7.53
C GLU A 700 23.98 11.02 -7.18
N ARG A 701 24.43 11.04 -5.92
CA ARG A 701 25.32 10.04 -5.32
C ARG A 701 24.55 9.00 -4.52
N TYR A 702 23.32 9.30 -4.11
CA TYR A 702 22.38 8.36 -3.51
C TYR A 702 21.07 8.43 -4.30
N ILE A 703 20.74 7.35 -5.00
CA ILE A 703 19.59 7.27 -5.91
C ILE A 703 18.71 6.08 -5.49
N GLU A 704 17.41 6.29 -5.44
CA GLU A 704 16.42 5.26 -5.11
C GLU A 704 15.47 5.00 -6.28
N ASP A 705 15.16 3.73 -6.54
CA ASP A 705 14.04 3.30 -7.40
C ASP A 705 13.11 2.41 -6.57
N VAL A 706 12.11 3.04 -5.95
CA VAL A 706 11.21 2.40 -4.99
C VAL A 706 9.77 2.48 -5.47
N TRP A 707 9.02 1.41 -5.24
CA TRP A 707 7.58 1.32 -5.55
C TRP A 707 6.79 0.85 -4.34
N SER A 708 5.52 1.24 -4.26
CA SER A 708 4.61 0.74 -3.23
C SER A 708 3.92 -0.53 -3.76
N SER A 709 4.21 -1.70 -3.18
CA SER A 709 3.36 -2.88 -3.43
C SER A 709 1.98 -2.62 -2.80
N GLY A 710 0.90 -2.90 -3.55
CA GLY A 710 -0.49 -2.56 -3.19
C GLY A 710 -0.86 -2.90 -1.75
N MET A 711 -1.82 -2.16 -1.21
CA MET A 711 -2.34 -2.23 0.16
C MET A 711 -2.17 -3.60 0.80
N SER A 712 -1.38 -3.67 1.87
CA SER A 712 -1.40 -4.84 2.75
C SER A 712 -2.83 -5.05 3.20
N THR A 713 -3.34 -6.27 3.02
CA THR A 713 -4.61 -6.74 3.59
C THR A 713 -4.79 -6.23 5.02
N PRO A 714 -6.00 -5.76 5.40
CA PRO A 714 -6.27 -5.14 6.70
C PRO A 714 -5.78 -5.98 7.90
N ILE A 715 -5.74 -7.30 7.76
CA ILE A 715 -5.33 -8.25 8.81
C ILE A 715 -3.87 -8.01 9.26
N ALA A 716 -2.94 -7.73 8.33
CA ALA A 716 -1.54 -7.45 8.68
C ALA A 716 -1.34 -6.02 9.25
N ARG A 717 -2.30 -5.12 9.01
CA ARG A 717 -2.20 -3.69 9.37
C ARG A 717 -3.02 -3.34 10.62
N ALA A 718 -4.11 -4.04 10.93
CA ALA A 718 -4.80 -3.95 12.21
C ALA A 718 -3.87 -4.38 13.36
N ALA A 719 -3.08 -5.45 13.14
CA ALA A 719 -2.04 -5.91 14.06
C ALA A 719 -0.86 -4.92 14.22
N LYS A 720 -0.60 -4.04 13.24
CA LYS A 720 0.49 -3.03 13.28
C LYS A 720 0.04 -1.61 13.65
N THR A 721 -1.23 -1.27 13.45
CA THR A 721 -1.75 0.10 13.61
C THR A 721 -2.40 0.30 14.97
N ALA A 722 -2.97 -0.76 15.58
CA ALA A 722 -3.29 -0.75 17.01
C ALA A 722 -2.04 -0.55 17.90
N ILE A 723 -0.83 -0.71 17.34
CA ILE A 723 0.46 -0.47 18.01
C ILE A 723 0.91 1.01 17.92
N LYS A 724 0.31 1.86 17.07
CA LYS A 724 0.74 3.26 16.88
C LYS A 724 -0.27 4.34 17.28
N SER A 725 -1.56 4.06 17.37
CA SER A 725 -2.59 5.10 17.58
C SER A 725 -2.90 5.44 19.04
N VAL A 726 -1.90 5.45 19.93
CA VAL A 726 -1.98 6.16 21.23
C VAL A 726 -0.67 6.90 21.50
N THR A 727 -0.35 7.83 20.60
CA THR A 727 0.55 8.97 20.81
C THR A 727 0.24 9.88 19.62
N VAL A 728 -0.29 11.09 19.76
CA VAL A 728 0.35 12.24 20.40
C VAL A 728 -0.73 13.22 20.85
N ASP A 729 -0.69 13.63 22.12
CA ASP A 729 -0.84 15.04 22.44
C ASP A 729 0.32 15.40 23.37
N ALA A 730 1.31 16.11 22.82
CA ALA A 730 2.52 16.51 23.53
C ALA A 730 2.75 17.99 23.30
N THR A 731 1.85 18.81 23.84
CA THR A 731 2.24 20.10 24.39
C THR A 731 3.16 19.84 25.58
N VAL A 732 4.40 20.32 25.49
CA VAL A 732 5.46 20.39 26.51
C VAL A 732 5.03 19.91 27.91
N ALA A 733 5.19 18.61 28.19
CA ALA A 733 5.03 18.03 29.52
C ALA A 733 6.12 16.97 29.78
N LYS A 734 6.72 17.02 30.96
CA LYS A 734 7.81 16.13 31.42
C LYS A 734 7.44 14.64 31.20
N ARG A 735 8.41 13.82 30.77
CA ARG A 735 8.26 12.35 30.60
C ARG A 735 7.51 11.73 31.80
N PRO A 736 6.42 10.96 31.59
CA PRO A 736 5.69 10.34 32.70
C PRO A 736 6.56 9.30 33.40
N LYS A 737 6.46 9.24 34.73
CA LYS A 737 7.16 8.25 35.56
C LYS A 737 6.69 6.84 35.17
N LYS A 738 7.63 5.91 35.03
CA LYS A 738 7.35 4.49 34.79
C LYS A 738 6.51 3.93 35.94
N VAL A 739 5.25 3.61 35.67
CA VAL A 739 4.30 3.06 36.65
C VAL A 739 4.57 1.56 36.77
N TRP A 740 4.88 1.09 37.99
CA TRP A 740 5.13 -0.34 38.25
C TRP A 740 3.85 -1.05 38.71
N PRO A 741 3.54 -2.26 38.19
CA PRO A 741 2.37 -3.02 38.63
C PRO A 741 2.51 -3.42 40.10
N ASN A 742 1.40 -3.51 40.83
CA ASN A 742 1.37 -3.99 42.23
C ASN A 742 0.45 -5.20 42.44
N PHE A 743 -0.34 -5.59 41.44
CA PHE A 743 -1.15 -6.80 41.43
C PHE A 743 -1.07 -7.55 40.10
N PHE A 744 -1.52 -8.81 40.11
CA PHE A 744 -1.73 -9.60 38.90
C PHE A 744 -2.88 -10.60 39.07
N LEU A 745 -3.54 -10.92 37.96
CA LEU A 745 -4.58 -11.94 37.84
C LEU A 745 -3.95 -13.25 37.38
N THR A 746 -4.36 -14.35 37.98
CA THR A 746 -3.74 -15.66 37.74
C THR A 746 -4.66 -16.82 38.08
N PHE A 747 -4.36 -18.00 37.56
CA PHE A 747 -4.85 -19.27 38.10
C PHE A 747 -3.66 -20.16 38.45
N ARG A 748 -3.85 -21.03 39.45
CA ARG A 748 -2.82 -21.98 39.90
C ARG A 748 -2.87 -23.23 39.03
N VAL A 749 -1.72 -23.83 38.78
CA VAL A 749 -1.63 -25.14 38.14
C VAL A 749 -1.42 -26.19 39.21
N ARG A 750 -2.35 -27.15 39.33
CA ARG A 750 -2.39 -28.15 40.40
C ARG A 750 -2.42 -29.58 39.86
N ASN A 751 -2.65 -29.78 38.57
CA ASN A 751 -2.69 -31.10 37.97
C ASN A 751 -1.36 -31.84 38.23
N GLN A 752 -1.47 -33.04 38.80
CA GLN A 752 -0.33 -33.81 39.25
C GLN A 752 0.56 -34.27 38.09
N ASP A 753 0.00 -34.46 36.89
CA ASP A 753 0.75 -34.81 35.69
C ASP A 753 1.65 -33.65 35.26
N ILE A 754 1.11 -32.42 35.26
CA ILE A 754 1.87 -31.20 34.96
C ILE A 754 2.98 -31.01 36.00
N VAL A 755 2.66 -31.14 37.28
CA VAL A 755 3.64 -31.02 38.37
C VAL A 755 4.76 -32.04 38.21
N THR A 756 4.42 -33.31 37.94
CA THR A 756 5.41 -34.38 37.76
C THR A 756 6.28 -34.16 36.51
N ALA A 757 5.69 -33.67 35.42
CA ALA A 757 6.41 -33.33 34.20
C ALA A 757 7.39 -32.16 34.42
N VAL A 758 6.97 -31.14 35.17
CA VAL A 758 7.80 -29.99 35.53
C VAL A 758 8.91 -30.38 36.51
N ASP A 759 8.62 -31.21 37.52
CA ASP A 759 9.64 -31.71 38.45
C ASP A 759 10.71 -32.54 37.71
N SER A 760 10.29 -33.36 36.74
CA SER A 760 11.23 -34.11 35.89
C SER A 760 12.09 -33.18 35.03
N LEU A 761 11.53 -32.06 34.55
CA LEU A 761 12.29 -31.02 33.85
C LEU A 761 13.28 -30.31 34.78
N TYR A 762 12.86 -30.01 36.01
CA TYR A 762 13.71 -29.37 37.02
C TYR A 762 14.88 -30.25 37.42
N ALA A 763 14.66 -31.56 37.62
CA ALA A 763 15.74 -32.52 37.88
C ALA A 763 16.80 -32.48 36.76
N ALA A 764 16.37 -32.53 35.49
CA ALA A 764 17.29 -32.45 34.35
C ALA A 764 18.02 -31.10 34.24
N LEU A 765 17.35 -29.99 34.58
CA LEU A 765 17.96 -28.65 34.62
C LEU A 765 19.05 -28.56 35.71
N LEU A 766 18.77 -29.11 36.89
CA LEU A 766 19.69 -29.08 38.03
C LEU A 766 20.89 -30.01 37.85
N GLU A 767 20.74 -31.13 37.16
CA GLU A 767 21.86 -31.97 36.72
C GLU A 767 22.82 -31.21 35.81
N THR A 768 22.30 -30.29 34.99
CA THR A 768 23.11 -29.51 34.05
C THR A 768 23.78 -28.31 34.72
N ASN A 769 23.08 -27.62 35.63
CA ASN A 769 23.63 -26.51 36.39
C ASN A 769 22.84 -26.27 37.69
N VAL A 770 23.48 -26.51 38.83
CA VAL A 770 22.89 -26.34 40.16
C VAL A 770 22.45 -24.89 40.45
N GLU A 771 23.04 -23.89 39.79
CA GLU A 771 22.65 -22.48 40.00
C GLU A 771 21.22 -22.16 39.58
N PHE A 772 20.59 -23.03 38.77
CA PHE A 772 19.18 -22.89 38.42
C PHE A 772 18.24 -23.06 39.61
N GLU A 773 18.63 -23.75 40.67
CA GLU A 773 17.76 -24.06 41.84
C GLU A 773 17.11 -22.80 42.42
N SER A 774 17.89 -21.73 42.57
CA SER A 774 17.41 -20.44 43.08
C SER A 774 16.50 -19.65 42.12
N LYS A 775 16.37 -20.11 40.87
CA LYS A 775 15.66 -19.42 39.77
C LYS A 775 14.39 -20.14 39.31
N LEU A 776 14.22 -21.41 39.67
CA LEU A 776 13.04 -22.20 39.34
C LEU A 776 11.83 -21.69 40.13
N VAL A 777 10.65 -21.73 39.51
CA VAL A 777 9.39 -21.52 40.22
C VAL A 777 9.06 -22.83 40.93
N PRO A 778 8.97 -22.87 42.28
CA PRO A 778 8.63 -24.11 42.99
C PRO A 778 7.34 -24.70 42.44
N SER A 779 7.24 -26.03 42.37
CA SER A 779 6.10 -26.71 41.73
C SER A 779 4.77 -26.38 42.40
N ARG A 780 4.79 -26.15 43.72
CA ARG A 780 3.66 -25.60 44.50
C ARG A 780 3.26 -24.17 44.13
N ALA A 781 4.11 -23.42 43.43
CA ALA A 781 3.91 -22.04 43.02
C ALA A 781 3.69 -21.86 41.51
N LEU A 782 3.47 -22.95 40.78
CA LEU A 782 3.14 -22.92 39.36
C LEU A 782 1.80 -22.21 39.12
N HIS A 783 1.81 -21.27 38.18
CA HIS A 783 0.68 -20.41 37.88
C HIS A 783 0.82 -19.83 36.47
N VAL A 784 -0.32 -19.41 35.91
CA VAL A 784 -0.39 -18.66 34.65
C VAL A 784 -0.87 -17.26 34.95
N THR A 785 -0.10 -16.25 34.52
CA THR A 785 -0.53 -14.86 34.66
C THR A 785 -1.47 -14.51 33.52
N LEU A 786 -2.69 -14.08 33.88
CA LEU A 786 -3.71 -13.62 32.94
C LEU A 786 -3.55 -12.14 32.62
N GLY A 787 -3.12 -11.34 33.60
CA GLY A 787 -2.81 -9.93 33.39
C GLY A 787 -2.22 -9.28 34.62
N VAL A 788 -1.49 -8.18 34.46
CA VAL A 788 -0.93 -7.38 35.56
C VAL A 788 -1.61 -6.03 35.65
N GLY A 789 -1.62 -5.38 36.81
CA GLY A 789 -2.14 -4.03 36.93
C GLY A 789 -1.62 -3.29 38.15
N ARG A 790 -2.12 -2.06 38.33
CA ARG A 790 -1.83 -1.25 39.51
C ARG A 790 -3.10 -0.66 40.10
N PHE A 791 -3.30 -0.87 41.40
CA PHE A 791 -4.27 -0.12 42.19
C PHE A 791 -3.56 0.99 42.96
N GLU A 792 -4.09 2.22 42.92
CA GLU A 792 -3.54 3.36 43.65
C GLU A 792 -4.06 3.45 45.09
N ASN A 793 -5.24 2.89 45.36
CA ASN A 793 -5.94 2.93 46.64
C ASN A 793 -6.77 1.66 46.90
N ASP A 794 -7.30 1.51 48.11
CA ASP A 794 -8.10 0.34 48.51
C ASP A 794 -9.50 0.33 47.87
N ASP A 795 -10.01 1.47 47.41
CA ASP A 795 -11.31 1.56 46.72
C ASP A 795 -11.26 0.93 45.32
N GLU A 796 -10.15 1.10 44.60
CA GLU A 796 -9.88 0.43 43.33
C GLU A 796 -9.77 -1.09 43.51
N LEU A 797 -9.19 -1.55 44.62
CA LEU A 797 -9.16 -2.99 44.94
C LEU A 797 -10.58 -3.54 45.17
N LYS A 798 -11.44 -2.79 45.86
CA LYS A 798 -12.85 -3.18 46.05
C LYS A 798 -13.60 -3.22 44.72
N THR A 799 -13.37 -2.23 43.87
CA THR A 799 -13.95 -2.15 42.52
C THR A 799 -13.48 -3.32 41.65
N ALA A 800 -12.20 -3.69 41.73
CA ALA A 800 -11.63 -4.80 40.96
C ALA A 800 -12.22 -6.16 41.34
N ARG A 801 -12.56 -6.36 42.63
CA ARG A 801 -13.24 -7.58 43.08
C ARG A 801 -14.63 -7.71 42.46
N GLN A 802 -15.38 -6.61 42.44
CA GLN A 802 -16.70 -6.58 41.80
C GLN A 802 -16.59 -6.78 40.29
N ALA A 803 -15.70 -6.03 39.62
CA ALA A 803 -15.48 -6.14 38.18
C ALA A 803 -15.07 -7.57 37.77
N LEU A 804 -14.24 -8.24 38.57
CA LEU A 804 -13.88 -9.64 38.32
C LEU A 804 -15.09 -10.57 38.47
N THR A 805 -15.97 -10.32 39.45
CA THR A 805 -17.20 -11.10 39.65
C THR A 805 -18.15 -10.94 38.46
N ASP A 806 -18.32 -9.71 37.97
CA ASP A 806 -19.16 -9.39 36.82
C ASP A 806 -18.60 -10.02 35.54
N ALA A 807 -17.27 -9.99 35.37
CA ALA A 807 -16.59 -10.63 34.25
C ALA A 807 -16.81 -12.15 34.23
N ILE A 808 -16.68 -12.82 35.38
CA ILE A 808 -16.94 -14.25 35.48
C ILE A 808 -18.41 -14.55 35.18
N THR A 809 -19.34 -13.74 35.67
CA THR A 809 -20.77 -13.91 35.39
C THR A 809 -21.04 -13.83 33.88
N ALA A 810 -20.50 -12.82 33.20
CA ALA A 810 -20.61 -12.67 31.74
C ALA A 810 -19.96 -13.82 30.97
N PHE A 811 -18.79 -14.30 31.42
CA PHE A 811 -18.12 -15.46 30.85
C PHE A 811 -18.99 -16.72 30.97
N THR A 812 -19.51 -17.00 32.16
CA THR A 812 -20.34 -18.20 32.42
C THR A 812 -21.69 -18.17 31.71
N ALA A 813 -22.18 -17.00 31.32
CA ALA A 813 -23.38 -16.87 30.50
C ALA A 813 -23.15 -17.28 29.02
N THR A 814 -21.91 -17.26 28.56
CA THR A 814 -21.54 -17.49 27.14
C THR A 814 -20.73 -18.76 26.93
N HIS A 815 -20.01 -19.23 27.94
CA HIS A 815 -19.19 -20.43 27.90
C HIS A 815 -19.77 -21.52 28.79
N THR A 816 -20.09 -22.69 28.20
CA THR A 816 -20.85 -23.77 28.84
C THR A 816 -20.06 -25.07 29.01
N LYS A 817 -18.73 -25.03 28.90
CA LYS A 817 -17.84 -26.18 29.07
C LYS A 817 -16.84 -25.94 30.20
N PRO A 818 -16.26 -26.99 30.80
CA PRO A 818 -15.13 -26.84 31.70
C PRO A 818 -13.99 -26.09 31.02
N LEU A 819 -13.45 -25.07 31.69
CA LEU A 819 -12.35 -24.28 31.16
C LEU A 819 -11.03 -25.04 31.32
N GLU A 820 -10.37 -25.35 30.22
CA GLU A 820 -9.16 -26.19 30.20
C GLU A 820 -7.97 -25.49 29.53
N ALA A 821 -6.77 -25.72 30.07
CA ALA A 821 -5.52 -25.22 29.51
C ALA A 821 -4.49 -26.34 29.38
N THR A 822 -4.19 -26.77 28.15
CA THR A 822 -3.14 -27.75 27.88
C THR A 822 -1.81 -27.03 27.67
N PHE A 823 -0.78 -27.42 28.42
CA PHE A 823 0.55 -26.81 28.30
C PHE A 823 1.49 -27.68 27.50
N HIS A 824 2.27 -27.07 26.61
CA HIS A 824 3.25 -27.78 25.80
C HIS A 824 4.51 -26.95 25.53
N GLY A 825 5.58 -27.67 25.21
CA GLY A 825 6.85 -27.12 24.75
C GLY A 825 7.56 -26.25 25.78
N ILE A 826 8.85 -25.98 25.56
CA ILE A 826 9.62 -25.09 26.42
C ILE A 826 10.14 -23.94 25.57
N SER A 827 9.76 -22.72 25.94
CA SER A 827 10.23 -21.51 25.27
C SER A 827 10.79 -20.53 26.29
N ASN A 828 11.36 -19.42 25.81
CA ASN A 828 11.93 -18.40 26.68
C ASN A 828 11.69 -16.98 26.14
N PHE A 829 11.52 -16.04 27.08
CA PHE A 829 11.49 -14.61 26.75
C PHE A 829 12.88 -14.01 26.94
N GLN A 830 13.57 -13.72 25.83
CA GLN A 830 14.89 -13.06 25.84
C GLN A 830 15.91 -13.74 26.76
N LYS A 831 15.83 -15.07 26.93
CA LYS A 831 16.63 -15.86 27.89
C LYS A 831 16.47 -15.44 29.36
N ARG A 832 15.38 -14.75 29.70
CA ARG A 832 15.12 -14.21 31.05
C ARG A 832 14.01 -14.92 31.82
N VAL A 833 13.06 -15.53 31.10
CA VAL A 833 11.97 -16.30 31.69
C VAL A 833 11.83 -17.56 30.87
N LEU A 834 11.82 -18.72 31.53
CA LEU A 834 11.50 -20.01 30.93
C LEU A 834 10.02 -20.28 31.14
N PHE A 835 9.31 -20.69 30.08
CA PHE A 835 7.88 -20.94 30.17
C PHE A 835 7.40 -22.07 29.25
N GLY A 836 6.28 -22.69 29.63
CA GLY A 836 5.48 -23.56 28.76
C GLY A 836 4.33 -22.78 28.12
N SER A 837 4.06 -23.04 26.83
CA SER A 837 3.00 -22.35 26.08
C SER A 837 1.67 -23.07 26.27
N VAL A 838 0.55 -22.36 26.11
CA VAL A 838 -0.77 -23.00 25.98
C VAL A 838 -0.91 -23.55 24.56
N HIS A 839 -1.31 -24.82 24.43
CA HIS A 839 -1.42 -25.54 23.17
C HIS A 839 -2.51 -24.93 22.29
N PRO A 840 -2.33 -24.79 20.96
CA PRO A 840 -3.33 -24.20 20.07
C PRO A 840 -4.71 -24.90 20.13
N ASP A 841 -4.72 -26.20 20.38
CA ASP A 841 -5.94 -27.00 20.52
C ASP A 841 -6.58 -26.94 21.93
N SER A 842 -6.04 -26.14 22.85
CA SER A 842 -6.66 -25.91 24.16
C SER A 842 -7.98 -25.14 24.01
N ASP A 843 -8.83 -25.18 25.04
CA ASP A 843 -10.11 -24.48 25.01
C ASP A 843 -9.92 -22.96 24.74
N PRO A 844 -10.54 -22.39 23.68
CA PRO A 844 -10.45 -20.96 23.40
C PRO A 844 -11.08 -20.08 24.49
N GLY A 845 -11.80 -20.68 25.44
CA GLY A 845 -12.42 -20.07 26.60
C GLY A 845 -11.47 -19.24 27.45
N LEU A 846 -10.16 -19.56 27.46
CA LEU A 846 -9.16 -18.72 28.15
C LEU A 846 -9.04 -17.32 27.54
N GLN A 847 -9.09 -17.23 26.21
CA GLN A 847 -9.08 -15.96 25.47
C GLN A 847 -10.37 -15.19 25.71
N LEU A 848 -11.52 -15.88 25.72
CA LEU A 848 -12.83 -15.28 25.99
C LEU A 848 -12.91 -14.76 27.44
N LEU A 849 -12.43 -15.54 28.41
CA LEU A 849 -12.36 -15.14 29.81
C LEU A 849 -11.51 -13.87 29.98
N TYR A 850 -10.34 -13.81 29.33
CA TYR A 850 -9.50 -12.60 29.36
C TYR A 850 -10.20 -11.39 28.73
N GLN A 851 -10.97 -11.57 27.66
CA GLN A 851 -11.76 -10.49 27.04
C GLN A 851 -12.87 -9.99 27.99
N CYS A 852 -13.59 -10.90 28.65
CA CYS A 852 -14.61 -10.54 29.66
C CYS A 852 -13.98 -9.76 30.83
N ILE A 853 -12.84 -10.21 31.34
CA ILE A 853 -12.09 -9.54 32.40
C ILE A 853 -11.63 -8.15 31.94
N SER A 854 -11.00 -8.06 30.76
CA SER A 854 -10.48 -6.80 30.23
C SER A 854 -11.59 -5.77 29.99
N LYS A 855 -12.73 -6.21 29.44
CA LYS A 855 -13.92 -5.38 29.24
C LYS A 855 -14.48 -4.89 30.57
N SER A 856 -14.73 -5.80 31.52
CA SER A 856 -15.29 -5.43 32.83
C SER A 856 -14.38 -4.50 33.63
N PHE A 857 -13.06 -4.71 33.58
CA PHE A 857 -12.09 -3.82 34.21
C PHE A 857 -12.12 -2.44 33.54
N SER A 858 -12.14 -2.38 32.20
CA SER A 858 -12.24 -1.12 31.45
C SER A 858 -13.55 -0.36 31.76
N ASP A 859 -14.68 -1.06 31.81
CA ASP A 859 -16.00 -0.47 32.11
C ASP A 859 -16.03 0.14 33.54
N ASN A 860 -15.21 -0.40 34.45
CA ASN A 860 -15.03 0.09 35.82
C ASN A 860 -13.82 1.04 35.99
N SER A 861 -13.26 1.58 34.89
CA SER A 861 -12.08 2.48 34.91
C SER A 861 -10.82 1.89 35.56
N LEU A 862 -10.68 0.57 35.56
CA LEU A 862 -9.49 -0.15 35.99
C LEU A 862 -8.65 -0.54 34.78
N ALA A 863 -7.33 -0.40 34.88
CA ALA A 863 -6.42 -0.72 33.79
C ALA A 863 -5.53 -1.94 34.12
N LEU A 864 -5.56 -2.94 33.23
CA LEU A 864 -4.48 -3.91 33.15
C LEU A 864 -3.28 -3.27 32.42
N LEU A 865 -2.10 -3.38 33.01
CA LEU A 865 -0.83 -2.81 32.55
C LEU A 865 -0.13 -3.70 31.50
N ASP A 866 -0.79 -4.71 30.97
CA ASP A 866 -0.24 -5.61 29.94
C ASP A 866 0.06 -4.87 28.61
N GLY A 867 -0.45 -3.64 28.46
CA GLY A 867 -0.29 -2.80 27.27
C GLY A 867 -0.98 -3.38 26.04
N ASN A 868 -0.69 -2.85 24.85
CA ASN A 868 -1.21 -3.35 23.56
C ASN A 868 -0.59 -4.69 23.14
N ARG A 869 -0.19 -5.55 24.08
CA ARG A 869 0.39 -6.86 23.80
C ARG A 869 -0.74 -7.87 23.58
N ALA A 870 -0.58 -8.75 22.60
CA ALA A 870 -1.50 -9.87 22.41
C ALA A 870 -1.50 -10.77 23.67
N PHE A 871 -2.68 -11.26 24.06
CA PHE A 871 -2.84 -12.17 25.19
C PHE A 871 -2.15 -13.50 24.87
N HIS A 872 -1.07 -13.78 25.59
CA HIS A 872 -0.28 -15.00 25.43
C HIS A 872 -0.09 -15.65 26.82
N PRO A 873 -1.09 -16.40 27.31
CA PRO A 873 -0.99 -17.09 28.58
C PRO A 873 0.13 -18.12 28.50
N HIS A 874 0.94 -18.20 29.55
CA HIS A 874 2.05 -19.13 29.62
C HIS A 874 2.30 -19.57 31.08
N LEU A 875 2.72 -20.82 31.23
CA LEU A 875 3.14 -21.39 32.51
C LEU A 875 4.58 -20.97 32.79
N THR A 876 4.80 -20.09 33.77
CA THR A 876 6.16 -19.66 34.11
C THR A 876 6.89 -20.75 34.91
N LEU A 877 7.99 -21.25 34.35
CA LEU A 877 8.80 -22.32 34.94
C LEU A 877 10.03 -21.78 35.67
N ALA A 878 10.68 -20.74 35.15
CA ALA A 878 11.86 -20.16 35.80
C ALA A 878 12.03 -18.66 35.49
N LYS A 879 12.54 -17.88 36.46
CA LYS A 879 12.93 -16.48 36.28
C LYS A 879 14.45 -16.36 36.28
N LEU A 880 15.01 -16.44 35.08
CA LEU A 880 16.44 -16.45 34.82
C LEU A 880 16.96 -15.00 34.72
N GLN A 881 17.32 -14.36 35.84
CA GLN A 881 18.08 -13.11 35.78
C GLN A 881 19.54 -13.42 35.40
N ILE A 882 19.80 -13.76 34.13
CA ILE A 882 21.12 -14.20 33.68
C ILE A 882 22.04 -12.99 33.43
N PRO A 883 23.26 -12.94 33.99
CA PRO A 883 24.32 -12.05 33.54
C PRO A 883 24.65 -12.30 32.05
N ARG A 884 25.15 -11.29 31.32
CA ARG A 884 25.39 -11.38 29.85
C ARG A 884 26.33 -12.53 29.41
N ASP A 885 27.01 -13.17 30.35
CA ASP A 885 28.17 -14.02 30.10
C ASP A 885 27.90 -15.51 30.36
N MET A 886 26.72 -15.85 30.88
CA MET A 886 26.36 -17.25 31.21
C MET A 886 25.73 -17.96 30.00
N LYS A 887 26.34 -19.04 29.53
CA LYS A 887 25.82 -19.89 28.44
C LYS A 887 24.82 -20.90 29.01
N MET A 888 23.56 -20.86 28.55
CA MET A 888 22.65 -22.00 28.73
C MET A 888 23.13 -23.16 27.85
N ALA A 889 23.11 -24.38 28.38
CA ALA A 889 23.43 -25.58 27.59
C ALA A 889 22.50 -25.66 26.38
N LYS A 890 23.07 -25.70 25.16
CA LYS A 890 22.32 -25.82 23.90
C LYS A 890 21.39 -27.04 23.90
N ASP A 891 21.80 -28.09 24.62
CA ASP A 891 21.17 -29.40 24.63
C ASP A 891 19.82 -29.41 25.38
N LEU A 892 19.61 -28.43 26.28
CA LEU A 892 18.40 -28.31 27.11
C LEU A 892 17.16 -27.87 26.31
N PHE A 893 17.35 -27.17 25.20
CA PHE A 893 16.28 -26.78 24.28
C PHE A 893 16.18 -27.69 23.04
N GLN A 894 17.20 -28.52 22.78
CA GLN A 894 17.25 -29.41 21.62
C GLN A 894 16.62 -30.79 21.87
N HIS A 895 16.35 -31.16 23.13
CA HIS A 895 15.94 -32.53 23.48
C HIS A 895 14.59 -32.71 24.20
N ARG A 896 13.70 -31.71 24.21
CA ARG A 896 12.25 -31.95 24.41
C ARG A 896 11.44 -31.09 23.43
N ASN A 897 10.88 -31.77 22.43
CA ASN A 897 10.14 -31.23 21.28
C ASN A 897 9.11 -30.14 21.65
N ALA A 898 8.79 -29.29 20.67
CA ALA A 898 7.59 -28.44 20.68
C ALA A 898 6.29 -29.26 20.96
N ASP A 899 6.34 -30.58 20.77
CA ASP A 899 5.25 -31.53 20.97
C ASP A 899 5.17 -32.14 22.39
N HIS A 900 6.09 -31.80 23.30
CA HIS A 900 6.00 -32.30 24.67
C HIS A 900 4.87 -31.61 25.44
N ILE A 901 3.77 -32.33 25.64
CA ILE A 901 2.63 -31.89 26.45
C ILE A 901 2.93 -32.17 27.92
N PHE A 902 2.89 -31.13 28.76
CA PHE A 902 3.02 -31.27 30.22
C PHE A 902 1.74 -31.83 30.85
N GLY A 903 0.59 -31.55 30.24
CA GLY A 903 -0.73 -31.96 30.72
C GLY A 903 -1.75 -30.84 30.57
N THR A 904 -2.98 -31.12 31.00
CA THR A 904 -4.12 -30.18 30.94
C THR A 904 -4.57 -29.80 32.35
N GLU A 905 -4.62 -28.50 32.62
CA GLU A 905 -5.20 -27.96 33.86
C GLU A 905 -6.67 -27.63 33.64
N ILE A 906 -7.54 -28.13 34.52
CA ILE A 906 -8.93 -27.65 34.61
C ILE A 906 -8.92 -26.42 35.51
N ILE A 907 -9.38 -25.30 34.98
CA ILE A 907 -9.36 -24.01 35.67
C ILE A 907 -10.68 -23.85 36.42
N ASP A 908 -10.62 -23.98 37.74
CA ASP A 908 -11.78 -23.88 38.64
C ASP A 908 -11.80 -22.59 39.47
N GLU A 909 -10.73 -21.79 39.43
CA GLU A 909 -10.65 -20.53 40.14
C GLU A 909 -9.73 -19.51 39.43
N ILE A 910 -10.08 -18.23 39.56
CA ILE A 910 -9.22 -17.10 39.22
C ILE A 910 -8.88 -16.34 40.49
N MET A 911 -7.61 -16.00 40.65
CA MET A 911 -7.07 -15.28 41.81
C MET A 911 -6.52 -13.92 41.39
N LEU A 912 -6.76 -12.94 42.26
CA LEU A 912 -6.13 -11.64 42.26
C LEU A 912 -5.02 -11.63 43.32
N CYS A 913 -3.77 -11.48 42.91
CA CYS A 913 -2.59 -11.64 43.75
C CYS A 913 -1.75 -10.36 43.84
N LYS A 914 -1.05 -10.15 44.97
CA LYS A 914 -0.13 -9.02 45.17
C LYS A 914 1.29 -9.37 44.71
N MET A 915 1.99 -8.43 44.04
CA MET A 915 3.30 -8.71 43.41
C MET A 915 4.52 -8.54 44.32
N HIS A 916 4.48 -7.65 45.33
CA HIS A 916 5.67 -7.17 46.06
C HIS A 916 5.64 -7.47 47.58
N MET A 917 4.99 -8.54 48.00
CA MET A 917 5.01 -9.00 49.40
C MET A 917 5.58 -10.41 49.51
N ASP A 918 6.09 -10.74 50.69
CA ASP A 918 6.59 -12.07 50.99
C ASP A 918 5.50 -13.12 50.72
N LYS A 919 5.93 -14.26 50.15
CA LYS A 919 5.04 -15.38 49.85
C LYS A 919 4.42 -15.92 51.14
N ASN A 920 3.21 -16.47 51.03
CA ASN A 920 2.51 -17.10 52.15
C ASN A 920 3.25 -18.37 52.63
N LYS A 921 2.82 -18.97 53.75
CA LYS A 921 3.41 -20.22 54.32
C LYS A 921 3.53 -21.36 53.29
N ASP A 922 2.68 -21.37 52.27
CA ASP A 922 2.68 -22.36 51.19
C ASP A 922 3.61 -21.99 50.00
N GLU A 923 4.42 -20.93 50.11
CA GLU A 923 5.27 -20.33 49.05
C GLU A 923 4.52 -19.86 47.79
N PHE A 924 3.19 -19.73 47.87
CA PHE A 924 2.37 -19.06 46.87
C PHE A 924 2.29 -17.54 47.14
N TYR A 925 1.90 -16.77 46.12
CA TYR A 925 1.69 -15.33 46.25
C TYR A 925 0.55 -15.01 47.22
N GLN A 926 0.59 -13.82 47.82
CA GLN A 926 -0.50 -13.34 48.66
C GLN A 926 -1.76 -13.06 47.82
N VAL A 927 -2.80 -13.87 48.03
CA VAL A 927 -4.08 -13.76 47.32
C VAL A 927 -4.94 -12.69 48.00
N LEU A 928 -5.36 -11.70 47.22
CA LEU A 928 -6.24 -10.60 47.64
C LEU A 928 -7.72 -10.92 47.44
N HIS A 929 -8.03 -11.78 46.47
CA HIS A 929 -9.37 -12.26 46.17
C HIS A 929 -9.31 -13.53 45.32
N THR A 930 -10.24 -14.45 45.53
CA THR A 930 -10.42 -15.67 44.72
C THR A 930 -11.85 -15.71 44.27
N ILE A 931 -12.06 -15.98 42.98
CA ILE A 931 -13.38 -16.26 42.41
C ILE A 931 -13.36 -17.67 41.84
N THR A 932 -14.24 -18.51 42.38
CA THR A 932 -14.45 -19.86 41.88
C THR A 932 -15.31 -19.80 40.63
N LEU A 933 -14.86 -20.45 39.56
CA LEU A 933 -15.66 -20.68 38.37
C LEU A 933 -16.72 -21.73 38.70
N PRO A 934 -18.00 -21.53 38.31
CA PRO A 934 -19.01 -22.56 38.51
C PRO A 934 -18.56 -23.86 37.83
N LYS A 935 -18.86 -25.00 38.45
CA LYS A 935 -18.64 -26.31 37.84
C LYS A 935 -19.59 -26.43 36.65
N LEU A 936 -19.09 -26.12 35.45
CA LEU A 936 -19.79 -26.22 34.18
C LEU A 936 -19.81 -27.66 33.67
#